data_AF-A0ABD7X5N6-F1
#
_entry.id   AF-A0ABD7X5N6-F1
#
_cell.length_a   1.000
_cell.length_b   1.000
_cell.length_c   1.000
_cell.angle_alpha   90.00
_cell.angle_beta   90.00
_cell.angle_gamma   90.00
#
_symmetry.space_group_name_H-M   'P 1'
#
loop_
_entity.id
_entity.type
_entity.pdbx_description
1 polymer ?
#
loop_
_entity_poly.entity_id
_entity_poly.type
_entity_poly.pdbx_seq_one_letter_code
_entity_poly.pdbx_strand_id
1 'polypeptide(L)'
;MVNLKKHWKKSLLTFILVELIMLGSVTAFSGGAWHFNIIGKRAFIFEILSSLKPIMENLVLLILAQKIIRGVERKQISRVWFQILFYSLSVSMFSWGIFAVKFSTFNFFRSLFPIVFQTNTVATTAIVMLLTGLLLQSTGKQTWFNKKIIYSALIVLSIIPTVLWTLKLSGRTNFSFGTILWGVFLLLLVKNSTKFTIKRSWSILTFIVSSLLGLLLLGILNRFDNYFSIFDLANVAVNHLSFLTTNTISFLIALSIFMLLKNLFNEISWESLFGATLLSSHFLFALPFWRNIWRTTFWVEQTSSRFLLSLLVSTIITSLFILLLELVRTKFVEQISSSQPKKSTTFLIVAILALFANFILIISNSSFNVQLAFSTIKSPQLMLLNAILIFALMLIIFAIFNRVLIASIISLSITIAFTFANYQKILSRNEPIIPVDITSNLQNISAVLKLVNIWLVGILFAVLVVLIILSIFIEHQMKFGFIFGWVERFLILFVNLIFIGIFLIKLPLVPSSSVTWKSEDYTLFNKIMVNQLKYSYHPGSIITDFKLNGSAVALTTRIRVPIMDKPSGYSKKAIAKLSGKLEKQALLINKTRNNNIKDDTVIYVLSESFSNPQRVPGVSMQDPIPNTNKLKQKTTSGLMDSYGYGGGTADIEYEALTGLSLNNFAPSLSTPYVELMPKINYQPSVLDLFKTKNAIHPFHPRFYNRVNAFKQLGFDKFYNTSAPNKIKYTKAIGGVNSVNNGINQNSKYISDESAYKEVKRVMNMNKGGQFIQLSTMQNHMPYVAGQYGKGNPFAITGGLSDASLSRLKTYSYEINQTDKALKNLISMADNSKKDVTIVFYGDHLPGLYEWAQNNDQKMSQYDSTLHQTDYFIYSNHSNKKVQKSVAAPYMFTPMMLEQTNSKVSPYYALLTQCMKELPAGERNKYMLANGTEISEKNLTNKQKKLLHEYRLIQYDITAGKHYLKKGSNFFTVK
;
A
#
# COMPACT_ATOMS: atom_id res chain seq x y z
N MET A 1 23.89 30.78 56.47
CA MET A 1 24.09 29.43 55.89
C MET A 1 22.85 28.52 55.88
N VAL A 2 21.91 28.58 56.83
CA VAL A 2 20.79 27.60 56.93
C VAL A 2 19.87 27.55 55.69
N ASN A 3 19.51 28.71 55.09
CA ASN A 3 18.71 28.74 53.86
C ASN A 3 19.41 28.12 52.64
N LEU A 4 20.74 28.17 52.57
CA LEU A 4 21.53 27.51 51.51
C LEU A 4 21.45 25.99 51.61
N LYS A 5 21.52 25.41 52.83
CA LYS A 5 21.35 23.95 53.02
C LYS A 5 19.92 23.46 52.71
N LYS A 6 18.89 24.26 53.01
CA LYS A 6 17.48 23.91 52.72
C LYS A 6 17.15 24.00 51.23
N HIS A 7 17.71 24.99 50.52
CA HIS A 7 17.69 25.00 49.05
C HIS A 7 18.52 23.85 48.46
N TRP A 8 19.75 23.60 48.95
CA TRP A 8 20.57 22.50 48.44
C TRP A 8 19.90 21.14 48.57
N LYS A 9 19.28 20.78 49.70
CA LYS A 9 18.56 19.48 49.80
C LYS A 9 17.36 19.39 48.86
N LYS A 10 16.60 20.47 48.65
CA LYS A 10 15.50 20.48 47.67
C LYS A 10 16.02 20.42 46.23
N SER A 11 17.07 21.18 45.90
CA SER A 11 17.70 21.17 44.59
C SER A 11 18.39 19.85 44.29
N LEU A 12 19.00 19.18 45.27
CA LEU A 12 19.63 17.87 45.12
C LEU A 12 18.58 16.77 44.92
N LEU A 13 17.46 16.79 45.66
CA LEU A 13 16.35 15.85 45.43
C LEU A 13 15.66 16.12 44.07
N THR A 14 15.55 17.38 43.67
CA THR A 14 15.07 17.77 42.33
C THR A 14 16.05 17.36 41.25
N PHE A 15 17.36 17.47 41.49
CA PHE A 15 18.43 17.06 40.58
C PHE A 15 18.45 15.55 40.40
N ILE A 16 18.32 14.77 41.48
CA ILE A 16 18.21 13.31 41.43
C ILE A 16 16.92 12.87 40.73
N LEU A 17 15.77 13.53 40.96
CA LEU A 17 14.55 13.24 40.18
C LEU A 17 14.72 13.62 38.71
N VAL A 18 15.31 14.77 38.41
CA VAL A 18 15.58 15.22 37.04
C VAL A 18 16.58 14.28 36.37
N GLU A 19 17.61 13.79 37.04
CA GLU A 19 18.53 12.77 36.52
C GLU A 19 17.83 11.44 36.28
N LEU A 20 17.02 10.92 37.22
CA LEU A 20 16.27 9.68 37.01
C LEU A 20 15.26 9.79 35.85
N ILE A 21 14.63 10.95 35.67
CA ILE A 21 13.70 11.22 34.55
C ILE A 21 14.44 11.54 33.24
N MET A 22 15.64 12.12 33.30
CA MET A 22 16.55 12.30 32.15
C MET A 22 17.14 10.96 31.70
N LEU A 23 17.55 10.09 32.63
CA LEU A 23 18.01 8.73 32.34
C LEU A 23 16.87 7.89 31.73
N GLY A 24 15.63 8.10 32.17
CA GLY A 24 14.44 7.53 31.55
C GLY A 24 14.17 8.00 30.11
N SER A 25 14.45 9.27 29.79
CA SER A 25 14.15 9.90 28.48
C SER A 25 15.32 9.86 27.48
N VAL A 26 16.58 9.80 27.93
CA VAL A 26 17.79 9.76 27.08
C VAL A 26 18.02 8.38 26.45
N THR A 27 17.48 7.30 27.03
CA THR A 27 17.56 5.95 26.44
C THR A 27 16.75 5.76 25.15
N ALA A 28 15.90 6.73 24.78
CA ALA A 28 14.91 6.56 23.71
C ALA A 28 15.45 6.61 22.26
N PHE A 29 16.69 7.09 22.01
CA PHE A 29 17.09 7.50 20.65
C PHE A 29 18.49 7.09 20.12
N SER A 30 19.36 6.42 20.89
CA SER A 30 20.73 6.13 20.39
C SER A 30 21.30 4.77 20.82
N GLY A 31 21.29 3.78 19.91
CA GLY A 31 21.96 2.49 20.15
C GLY A 31 21.81 1.39 19.08
N GLY A 32 22.54 1.50 17.95
CA GLY A 32 22.83 0.35 17.07
C GLY A 32 22.16 0.36 15.68
N ALA A 33 22.84 -0.24 14.69
CA ALA A 33 22.51 -0.19 13.26
C ALA A 33 21.28 -1.03 12.84
N TRP A 34 20.67 -0.68 11.70
CA TRP A 34 19.24 -0.87 11.43
C TRP A 34 18.90 -1.91 10.32
N HIS A 35 18.55 -3.17 10.67
CA HIS A 35 18.05 -4.23 9.74
C HIS A 35 17.04 -5.22 10.39
N PHE A 36 15.98 -5.65 9.67
CA PHE A 36 14.84 -6.47 10.18
C PHE A 36 14.82 -7.90 9.64
N ASN A 37 14.17 -8.82 10.38
CA ASN A 37 13.49 -9.97 9.78
C ASN A 37 12.31 -10.47 10.64
N ILE A 38 11.13 -10.62 10.00
CA ILE A 38 9.98 -11.48 10.38
C ILE A 38 8.98 -11.04 11.50
N ILE A 39 7.75 -10.75 11.02
CA ILE A 39 6.41 -11.23 11.45
C ILE A 39 6.06 -11.25 12.95
N GLY A 40 5.19 -10.32 13.39
CA GLY A 40 4.44 -10.49 14.66
C GLY A 40 3.48 -9.34 15.02
N LYS A 41 2.16 -9.61 15.09
CA LYS A 41 1.12 -8.59 15.41
C LYS A 41 1.29 -7.86 16.75
N ARG A 42 2.05 -8.44 17.70
CA ARG A 42 2.33 -7.84 19.01
C ARG A 42 3.47 -6.80 18.97
N ALA A 43 4.45 -6.96 18.08
CA ALA A 43 5.57 -6.02 17.95
C ALA A 43 5.08 -4.65 17.46
N PHE A 44 4.21 -4.63 16.45
CA PHE A 44 3.63 -3.40 15.89
C PHE A 44 2.93 -2.50 16.92
N ILE A 45 2.15 -3.08 17.83
CA ILE A 45 1.44 -2.33 18.89
C ILE A 45 2.44 -1.80 19.93
N PHE A 46 3.44 -2.61 20.30
CA PHE A 46 4.47 -2.21 21.25
C PHE A 46 5.37 -1.10 20.67
N GLU A 47 5.71 -1.18 19.37
CA GLU A 47 6.45 -0.13 18.66
C GLU A 47 5.67 1.19 18.59
N ILE A 48 4.37 1.16 18.28
CA ILE A 48 3.50 2.35 18.29
C ILE A 48 3.40 2.96 19.70
N LEU A 49 3.27 2.14 20.75
CA LEU A 49 3.26 2.65 22.13
C LEU A 49 4.63 3.21 22.53
N SER A 50 5.72 2.61 22.05
CA SER A 50 7.08 3.10 22.31
C SER A 50 7.43 4.41 21.59
N SER A 51 6.85 4.67 20.40
CA SER A 51 7.02 5.95 19.69
C SER A 51 6.16 7.08 20.27
N LEU A 52 5.08 6.74 20.99
CA LEU A 52 4.29 7.69 21.79
C LEU A 52 4.92 8.01 23.16
N LYS A 53 5.82 7.15 23.68
CA LYS A 53 6.47 7.32 24.98
C LYS A 53 7.17 8.69 25.15
N PRO A 54 8.00 9.19 24.20
CA PRO A 54 8.63 10.51 24.34
C PRO A 54 7.63 11.67 24.37
N ILE A 55 6.46 11.51 23.73
CA ILE A 55 5.41 12.54 23.69
C ILE A 55 4.70 12.62 25.05
N MET A 56 4.36 11.46 25.63
CA MET A 56 3.78 11.36 26.97
C MET A 56 4.74 11.89 28.06
N GLU A 57 6.02 11.52 28.00
CA GLU A 57 7.02 11.96 28.98
C GLU A 57 7.29 13.46 28.90
N ASN A 58 7.39 14.05 27.69
CA ASN A 58 7.51 15.50 27.53
C ASN A 58 6.24 16.24 27.97
N LEU A 59 5.03 15.70 27.75
CA LEU A 59 3.78 16.29 28.26
C LEU A 59 3.73 16.32 29.79
N VAL A 60 4.13 15.23 30.46
CA VAL A 60 4.22 15.15 31.92
C VAL A 60 5.27 16.11 32.47
N LEU A 61 6.45 16.20 31.82
CA LEU A 61 7.48 17.19 32.16
C LEU A 61 6.98 18.63 32.02
N LEU A 62 6.18 18.94 31.00
CA LEU A 62 5.61 20.27 30.77
C LEU A 62 4.62 20.66 31.89
N ILE A 63 3.80 19.70 32.35
CA ILE A 63 2.87 19.87 33.49
C ILE A 63 3.62 20.03 34.83
N LEU A 64 4.70 19.28 35.05
CA LEU A 64 5.50 19.34 36.27
C LEU A 64 6.36 20.61 36.34
N ALA A 65 7.05 20.97 35.27
CA ALA A 65 7.85 22.19 35.19
C ALA A 65 7.02 23.45 35.45
N GLN A 66 5.77 23.48 34.97
CA GLN A 66 4.81 24.57 35.20
C GLN A 66 4.42 24.73 36.68
N LYS A 67 4.53 23.67 37.51
CA LYS A 67 4.32 23.74 38.96
C LYS A 67 5.59 24.11 39.75
N ILE A 68 6.78 23.80 39.22
CA ILE A 68 8.06 23.91 39.93
C ILE A 68 8.73 25.27 39.71
N ILE A 69 8.66 25.84 38.49
CA ILE A 69 9.39 27.07 38.14
C ILE A 69 8.52 28.31 38.39
N ARG A 70 8.54 28.84 39.62
CA ARG A 70 8.00 30.18 39.92
C ARG A 70 9.02 31.25 39.52
N GLY A 71 8.61 32.22 38.70
CA GLY A 71 9.42 33.42 38.38
C GLY A 71 9.84 33.59 36.92
N VAL A 72 9.54 32.64 36.03
CA VAL A 72 9.76 32.78 34.57
C VAL A 72 8.41 32.89 33.86
N GLU A 73 8.30 33.76 32.86
CA GLU A 73 7.06 33.91 32.09
C GLU A 73 6.65 32.59 31.42
N ARG A 74 5.38 32.20 31.60
CA ARG A 74 4.80 30.98 30.96
C ARG A 74 5.09 30.90 29.46
N LYS A 75 5.11 32.04 28.75
CA LYS A 75 5.39 32.12 27.32
C LYS A 75 6.80 31.62 26.97
N GLN A 76 7.84 32.03 27.71
CA GLN A 76 9.22 31.62 27.43
C GLN A 76 9.43 30.11 27.68
N ILE A 77 8.93 29.58 28.80
CA ILE A 77 8.98 28.14 29.09
C ILE A 77 8.25 27.35 28.00
N SER A 78 7.03 27.76 27.63
CA SER A 78 6.26 27.05 26.60
C SER A 78 6.99 26.99 25.26
N ARG A 79 7.63 28.10 24.82
CA ARG A 79 8.41 28.13 23.57
C ARG A 79 9.51 27.07 23.58
N VAL A 80 10.41 27.09 24.56
CA VAL A 80 11.56 26.16 24.62
C VAL A 80 11.11 24.69 24.62
N TRP A 81 10.06 24.35 25.38
CA TRP A 81 9.55 22.97 25.39
C TRP A 81 8.85 22.57 24.08
N PHE A 82 8.11 23.47 23.42
CA PHE A 82 7.56 23.19 22.09
C PHE A 82 8.65 23.04 21.01
N GLN A 83 9.77 23.76 21.14
CA GLN A 83 10.93 23.57 20.27
C GLN A 83 11.53 22.16 20.43
N ILE A 84 11.76 21.71 21.67
CA ILE A 84 12.25 20.36 21.99
C ILE A 84 11.28 19.29 21.47
N LEU A 85 9.98 19.44 21.71
CA LEU A 85 8.95 18.51 21.26
C LEU A 85 8.88 18.44 19.72
N PHE A 86 8.94 19.58 19.01
CA PHE A 86 8.89 19.62 17.55
C PHE A 86 10.10 18.91 16.92
N TYR A 87 11.32 19.17 17.41
CA TYR A 87 12.50 18.50 16.86
C TYR A 87 12.47 17.00 17.17
N SER A 88 12.03 16.61 18.37
CA SER A 88 11.87 15.20 18.74
C SER A 88 10.85 14.49 17.84
N LEU A 89 9.69 15.12 17.56
CA LEU A 89 8.71 14.57 16.60
C LEU A 89 9.27 14.50 15.18
N SER A 90 9.92 15.57 14.71
CA SER A 90 10.42 15.66 13.33
C SER A 90 11.52 14.63 13.06
N VAL A 91 12.47 14.49 14.00
CA VAL A 91 13.51 13.45 13.97
C VAL A 91 12.88 12.05 14.05
N SER A 92 11.88 11.84 14.92
CA SER A 92 11.20 10.55 15.05
C SER A 92 10.42 10.16 13.79
N MET A 93 9.65 11.07 13.20
CA MET A 93 8.87 10.83 11.98
C MET A 93 9.78 10.59 10.77
N PHE A 94 10.87 11.35 10.66
CA PHE A 94 11.87 11.16 9.60
C PHE A 94 12.61 9.82 9.75
N SER A 95 12.98 9.42 10.98
CA SER A 95 13.65 8.15 11.24
C SER A 95 12.74 6.94 10.99
N TRP A 96 11.46 7.04 11.37
CA TRP A 96 10.46 5.99 11.15
C TRP A 96 10.13 5.77 9.66
N GLY A 97 10.33 6.79 8.82
CA GLY A 97 10.05 6.73 7.39
C GLY A 97 11.10 6.02 6.53
N ILE A 98 12.24 5.57 7.07
CA ILE A 98 13.40 5.14 6.23
C ILE A 98 14.05 3.79 6.64
N PHE A 99 14.00 3.32 7.90
CA PHE A 99 14.78 2.13 8.34
C PHE A 99 14.02 1.19 9.31
N ALA A 100 14.35 -0.12 9.35
CA ALA A 100 13.48 -1.17 9.94
C ALA A 100 14.29 -2.37 10.56
N VAL A 101 14.14 -2.72 11.88
CA VAL A 101 15.25 -3.30 12.76
C VAL A 101 14.96 -4.39 13.83
N LYS A 102 15.84 -5.40 13.99
CA LYS A 102 15.95 -6.30 15.18
C LYS A 102 17.12 -5.99 16.16
N PHE A 103 16.97 -6.42 17.42
CA PHE A 103 17.76 -6.00 18.61
C PHE A 103 18.47 -7.17 19.35
N SER A 104 19.44 -6.90 20.24
CA SER A 104 20.18 -7.92 21.03
C SER A 104 20.49 -7.49 22.48
N THR A 105 20.78 -8.45 23.37
CA THR A 105 21.05 -8.23 24.80
C THR A 105 22.35 -7.47 25.09
N PHE A 106 23.35 -7.52 24.20
CA PHE A 106 24.56 -6.71 24.35
C PHE A 106 24.32 -5.24 23.97
N ASN A 107 23.42 -5.00 23.00
CA ASN A 107 22.99 -3.63 22.65
C ASN A 107 22.19 -2.97 23.77
N PHE A 108 21.46 -3.75 24.59
CA PHE A 108 20.79 -3.29 25.81
C PHE A 108 21.79 -2.76 26.86
N PHE A 109 22.89 -3.46 27.13
CA PHE A 109 23.91 -2.95 28.07
C PHE A 109 24.61 -1.68 27.54
N ARG A 110 24.79 -1.55 26.22
CA ARG A 110 25.40 -0.37 25.61
C ARG A 110 24.47 0.86 25.61
N SER A 111 23.15 0.68 25.60
CA SER A 111 22.18 1.79 25.73
C SER A 111 21.94 2.25 27.17
N LEU A 112 22.26 1.42 28.18
CA LEU A 112 22.17 1.77 29.60
C LEU A 112 23.26 2.73 30.08
N PHE A 113 24.44 2.75 29.43
CA PHE A 113 25.60 3.56 29.87
C PHE A 113 26.19 4.46 28.75
N PRO A 114 25.40 5.36 28.12
CA PRO A 114 25.81 6.10 26.93
C PRO A 114 26.97 7.09 27.16
N ILE A 115 27.13 7.58 28.39
CA ILE A 115 28.25 8.45 28.80
C ILE A 115 29.55 7.64 28.92
N VAL A 116 29.49 6.45 29.53
CA VAL A 116 30.63 5.53 29.69
C VAL A 116 31.12 5.02 28.33
N PHE A 117 30.19 4.76 27.40
CA PHE A 117 30.51 4.26 26.05
C PHE A 117 30.61 5.34 24.96
N GLN A 118 30.59 6.64 25.33
CA GLN A 118 30.75 7.80 24.44
C GLN A 118 29.83 7.81 23.19
N THR A 119 28.56 7.42 23.33
CA THR A 119 27.67 7.19 22.17
C THR A 119 26.79 8.38 21.75
N ASN A 120 26.67 9.45 22.55
CA ASN A 120 25.76 10.56 22.24
C ASN A 120 26.32 11.94 22.65
N THR A 121 26.67 12.74 21.65
CA THR A 121 27.29 14.07 21.83
C THR A 121 26.29 15.20 22.09
N VAL A 122 25.01 15.04 21.74
CA VAL A 122 23.97 16.04 22.03
C VAL A 122 23.58 16.00 23.50
N ALA A 123 23.45 14.81 24.10
CA ALA A 123 23.21 14.67 25.54
C ALA A 123 24.34 15.28 26.37
N THR A 124 25.60 14.97 26.03
CA THR A 124 26.79 15.56 26.66
C THR A 124 26.81 17.08 26.51
N THR A 125 26.49 17.61 25.32
CA THR A 125 26.41 19.05 25.07
C THR A 125 25.29 19.70 25.87
N ALA A 126 24.09 19.12 25.93
CA ALA A 126 22.94 19.66 26.67
C ALA A 126 23.18 19.69 28.20
N ILE A 127 23.83 18.67 28.75
CA ILE A 127 24.25 18.63 30.16
C ILE A 127 25.30 19.72 30.42
N VAL A 128 26.29 19.88 29.54
CA VAL A 128 27.27 20.98 29.61
C VAL A 128 26.59 22.35 29.45
N MET A 129 25.57 22.51 28.59
CA MET A 129 24.79 23.74 28.44
C MET A 129 24.06 24.12 29.74
N LEU A 130 23.44 23.16 30.43
CA LEU A 130 22.75 23.38 31.70
C LEU A 130 23.74 23.74 32.82
N LEU A 131 24.86 23.02 32.93
CA LEU A 131 25.89 23.25 33.96
C LEU A 131 26.65 24.57 33.73
N THR A 132 27.06 24.87 32.50
CA THR A 132 27.76 26.12 32.17
C THR A 132 26.84 27.34 32.18
N GLY A 133 25.55 27.19 31.88
CA GLY A 133 24.55 28.24 32.03
C GLY A 133 24.43 28.75 33.47
N LEU A 134 24.45 27.83 34.44
CA LEU A 134 24.45 28.14 35.87
C LEU A 134 25.77 28.81 36.32
N LEU A 135 26.92 28.30 35.88
CA LEU A 135 28.23 28.92 36.15
C LEU A 135 28.32 30.34 35.56
N LEU A 136 27.85 30.54 34.33
CA LEU A 136 27.90 31.82 33.61
C LEU A 136 26.81 32.83 34.03
N GLN A 137 25.88 32.45 34.92
CA GLN A 137 25.00 33.40 35.63
C GLN A 137 25.70 34.01 36.86
N SER A 138 26.73 33.36 37.42
CA SER A 138 27.46 33.88 38.59
C SER A 138 28.41 35.05 38.27
N THR A 139 28.85 35.19 37.02
CA THR A 139 29.85 36.19 36.58
C THR A 139 29.22 37.49 36.08
N GLY A 140 28.47 38.17 36.96
CA GLY A 140 27.57 39.28 36.64
C GLY A 140 28.16 40.65 36.21
N LYS A 141 29.46 40.78 35.88
CA LYS A 141 30.04 42.06 35.40
C LYS A 141 31.00 41.87 34.23
N GLN A 142 30.74 42.55 33.10
CA GLN A 142 31.59 42.52 31.89
C GLN A 142 32.37 43.83 31.72
N THR A 143 33.70 43.76 31.68
CA THR A 143 34.60 44.86 31.25
C THR A 143 35.11 44.64 29.81
N TRP A 144 35.70 45.67 29.19
CA TRP A 144 36.16 45.64 27.78
C TRP A 144 37.16 44.51 27.50
N PHE A 145 38.02 44.18 28.46
CA PHE A 145 39.02 43.11 28.38
C PHE A 145 38.39 41.72 28.09
N ASN A 146 37.20 41.45 28.63
CA ASN A 146 36.50 40.17 28.41
C ASN A 146 36.05 39.97 26.95
N LYS A 147 35.86 41.04 26.15
CA LYS A 147 35.45 40.88 24.74
C LYS A 147 36.56 40.24 23.90
N LYS A 148 37.80 40.73 23.99
CA LYS A 148 38.93 40.16 23.24
C LYS A 148 39.18 38.71 23.61
N ILE A 149 39.13 38.37 24.89
CA ILE A 149 39.29 36.99 25.38
C ILE A 149 38.19 36.06 24.80
N ILE A 150 36.94 36.52 24.74
CA ILE A 150 35.84 35.75 24.11
C ILE A 150 36.05 35.59 22.59
N TYR A 151 36.53 36.62 21.88
CA TYR A 151 36.85 36.52 20.46
C TYR A 151 38.00 35.53 20.18
N SER A 152 39.08 35.61 20.95
CA SER A 152 40.20 34.65 20.87
C SER A 152 39.75 33.23 21.20
N ALA A 153 38.93 33.05 22.24
CA ALA A 153 38.36 31.75 22.59
C ALA A 153 37.46 31.19 21.47
N LEU A 154 36.62 32.00 20.84
CA LEU A 154 35.79 31.56 19.70
C LEU A 154 36.64 31.10 18.49
N ILE A 155 37.73 31.79 18.19
CA ILE A 155 38.65 31.40 17.11
C ILE A 155 39.36 30.08 17.46
N VAL A 156 39.90 29.96 18.68
CA VAL A 156 40.57 28.75 19.16
C VAL A 156 39.61 27.55 19.21
N LEU A 157 38.37 27.74 19.69
CA LEU A 157 37.33 26.72 19.81
C LEU A 157 36.68 26.31 18.47
N SER A 158 36.95 27.00 17.36
CA SER A 158 36.54 26.56 16.01
C SER A 158 37.69 25.90 15.23
N ILE A 159 38.93 26.34 15.45
CA ILE A 159 40.12 25.77 14.79
C ILE A 159 40.52 24.42 15.43
N ILE A 160 40.68 24.36 16.76
CA ILE A 160 41.19 23.15 17.45
C ILE A 160 40.33 21.90 17.18
N PRO A 161 38.98 21.94 17.24
CA PRO A 161 38.16 20.75 16.99
C PRO A 161 38.27 20.24 15.56
N THR A 162 38.42 21.16 14.61
CA THR A 162 38.58 20.86 13.19
C THR A 162 39.92 20.18 12.95
N VAL A 163 41.01 20.71 13.53
CA VAL A 163 42.36 20.10 13.46
C VAL A 163 42.40 18.72 14.12
N LEU A 164 41.87 18.57 15.35
CA LEU A 164 41.84 17.30 16.07
C LEU A 164 41.05 16.20 15.33
N TRP A 165 39.99 16.58 14.62
CA TRP A 165 39.20 15.63 13.84
C TRP A 165 39.88 15.25 12.51
N THR A 166 40.58 16.18 11.85
CA THR A 166 41.45 15.87 10.70
C THR A 166 42.61 14.92 11.10
N LEU A 167 43.18 15.07 12.30
CA LEU A 167 44.18 14.15 12.86
C LEU A 167 43.62 12.77 13.26
N LYS A 168 42.29 12.63 13.34
CA LYS A 168 41.60 11.34 13.52
C LYS A 168 41.33 10.65 12.18
N LEU A 169 41.05 11.41 11.12
CA LEU A 169 40.93 10.89 9.75
C LEU A 169 42.21 10.24 9.22
N SER A 170 43.38 10.80 9.54
CA SER A 170 44.69 10.22 9.16
C SER A 170 45.12 9.04 10.02
N GLY A 171 44.24 8.51 10.88
CA GLY A 171 44.51 7.37 11.77
C GLY A 171 45.45 7.68 12.95
N ARG A 172 45.94 8.92 13.08
CA ARG A 172 47.02 9.26 14.04
C ARG A 172 46.55 9.54 15.46
N THR A 173 45.23 9.73 15.69
CA THR A 173 44.68 10.00 17.04
C THR A 173 43.27 9.42 17.23
N ASN A 174 42.94 9.00 18.46
CA ASN A 174 41.62 8.43 18.79
C ASN A 174 40.65 9.39 19.53
N PHE A 175 41.11 10.60 19.90
CA PHE A 175 40.37 11.51 20.79
C PHE A 175 38.98 11.94 20.25
N SER A 176 38.02 12.11 21.17
CA SER A 176 36.59 12.38 20.89
C SER A 176 36.11 13.79 21.32
N PHE A 177 36.98 14.60 21.93
CA PHE A 177 36.63 15.89 22.55
C PHE A 177 36.15 17.01 21.60
N GLY A 178 36.39 16.90 20.28
CA GLY A 178 36.08 17.97 19.33
C GLY A 178 34.60 18.42 19.31
N THR A 179 33.68 17.49 19.57
CA THR A 179 32.23 17.79 19.60
C THR A 179 31.80 18.60 20.83
N ILE A 180 32.46 18.39 21.98
CA ILE A 180 32.23 19.17 23.20
C ILE A 180 32.66 20.62 22.98
N LEU A 181 33.82 20.82 22.36
CA LEU A 181 34.36 22.15 22.03
C LEU A 181 33.47 22.91 21.02
N TRP A 182 32.90 22.22 20.03
CA TRP A 182 31.89 22.78 19.12
C TRP A 182 30.61 23.22 19.85
N GLY A 183 30.13 22.45 20.84
CA GLY A 183 29.00 22.84 21.68
C GLY A 183 29.24 24.11 22.48
N VAL A 184 30.45 24.26 23.05
CA VAL A 184 30.88 25.47 23.78
C VAL A 184 31.04 26.67 22.84
N PHE A 185 31.56 26.47 21.62
CA PHE A 185 31.64 27.51 20.59
C PHE A 185 30.26 28.08 20.22
N LEU A 186 29.27 27.21 19.93
CA LEU A 186 27.92 27.62 19.57
C LEU A 186 27.21 28.36 20.72
N LEU A 187 27.39 27.94 21.97
CA LEU A 187 26.89 28.63 23.17
C LEU A 187 27.38 30.08 23.27
N LEU A 188 28.70 30.29 23.09
CA LEU A 188 29.33 31.61 23.16
C LEU A 188 28.87 32.53 22.02
N LEU A 189 28.57 31.95 20.85
CA LEU A 189 28.00 32.65 19.70
C LEU A 189 26.55 33.10 19.97
N VAL A 190 25.67 32.19 20.40
CA VAL A 190 24.25 32.48 20.68
C VAL A 190 24.11 33.51 21.81
N LYS A 191 24.84 33.35 22.93
CA LYS A 191 24.76 34.27 24.10
C LYS A 191 25.14 35.72 23.75
N ASN A 192 26.02 35.93 22.78
CA ASN A 192 26.48 37.26 22.37
C ASN A 192 25.80 37.78 21.08
N SER A 193 25.02 36.94 20.38
CA SER A 193 24.46 37.19 19.04
C SER A 193 23.65 38.49 18.86
N THR A 194 23.04 38.99 19.93
CA THR A 194 22.30 40.27 19.98
C THR A 194 23.19 41.52 19.97
N LYS A 195 24.50 41.36 20.24
CA LYS A 195 25.51 42.43 20.21
C LYS A 195 26.39 42.39 18.94
N PHE A 196 26.11 41.49 17.99
CA PHE A 196 26.85 41.33 16.72
C PHE A 196 26.16 42.07 15.55
N THR A 197 26.53 43.33 15.33
CA THR A 197 26.20 44.10 14.12
C THR A 197 27.37 44.08 13.13
N ILE A 198 27.43 43.03 12.31
CA ILE A 198 28.43 42.90 11.24
C ILE A 198 27.96 43.71 10.02
N LYS A 199 28.79 44.66 9.54
CA LYS A 199 28.48 45.47 8.34
C LYS A 199 28.44 44.60 7.07
N ARG A 200 27.59 44.94 6.09
CA ARG A 200 27.34 44.19 4.84
C ARG A 200 28.60 43.85 4.02
N SER A 201 29.63 44.71 4.06
CA SER A 201 30.94 44.43 3.43
C SER A 201 31.68 43.27 4.11
N TRP A 202 31.63 43.20 5.44
CA TRP A 202 32.28 42.14 6.23
C TRP A 202 31.56 40.80 6.12
N SER A 203 30.23 40.77 5.94
CA SER A 203 29.51 39.51 5.69
C SER A 203 29.87 38.89 4.33
N ILE A 204 30.02 39.72 3.28
CA ILE A 204 30.47 39.27 1.95
C ILE A 204 31.93 38.79 2.02
N LEU A 205 32.81 39.55 2.70
CA LEU A 205 34.19 39.13 2.93
C LEU A 205 34.28 37.81 3.72
N THR A 206 33.45 37.64 4.75
CA THR A 206 33.40 36.40 5.55
C THR A 206 32.95 35.20 4.70
N PHE A 207 31.96 35.38 3.82
CA PHE A 207 31.53 34.33 2.88
C PHE A 207 32.64 33.94 1.89
N ILE A 208 33.31 34.93 1.29
CA ILE A 208 34.43 34.71 0.36
C ILE A 208 35.58 33.99 1.07
N VAL A 209 36.02 34.50 2.23
CA VAL A 209 37.12 33.90 3.01
C VAL A 209 36.78 32.50 3.51
N SER A 210 35.55 32.24 3.96
CA SER A 210 35.11 30.91 4.40
C SER A 210 35.05 29.91 3.26
N SER A 211 34.62 30.35 2.07
CA SER A 211 34.58 29.53 0.86
C SER A 211 35.99 29.21 0.36
N LEU A 212 36.89 30.20 0.37
CA LEU A 212 38.31 30.01 0.03
C LEU A 212 39.02 29.09 1.02
N LEU A 213 38.76 29.20 2.33
CA LEU A 213 39.29 28.29 3.35
C LEU A 213 38.79 26.85 3.17
N GLY A 214 37.51 26.66 2.79
CA GLY A 214 36.97 25.35 2.45
C GLY A 214 37.65 24.73 1.23
N LEU A 215 37.86 25.51 0.17
CA LEU A 215 38.61 25.10 -1.02
C LEU A 215 40.09 24.80 -0.72
N LEU A 216 40.72 25.60 0.13
CA LEU A 216 42.12 25.41 0.55
C LEU A 216 42.28 24.12 1.36
N LEU A 217 41.38 23.84 2.30
CA LEU A 217 41.37 22.59 3.08
C LEU A 217 41.18 21.35 2.18
N LEU A 218 40.31 21.43 1.17
CA LEU A 218 40.14 20.37 0.18
C LEU A 218 41.41 20.17 -0.69
N GLY A 219 42.05 21.26 -1.12
CA GLY A 219 43.31 21.22 -1.86
C GLY A 219 44.50 20.69 -1.03
N ILE A 220 44.50 20.95 0.29
CA ILE A 220 45.48 20.42 1.23
C ILE A 220 45.28 18.91 1.44
N LEU A 221 44.04 18.46 1.63
CA LEU A 221 43.73 17.02 1.74
C LEU A 221 44.13 16.25 0.47
N ASN A 222 43.99 16.85 -0.70
CA ASN A 222 44.44 16.29 -1.98
C ASN A 222 45.98 16.23 -2.14
N ARG A 223 46.76 16.85 -1.24
CA ARG A 223 48.22 16.92 -1.30
C ARG A 223 48.95 16.04 -0.29
N PHE A 224 48.24 15.43 0.67
CA PHE A 224 48.86 14.82 1.85
C PHE A 224 49.06 13.30 1.81
N ASP A 225 48.49 12.57 0.84
CA ASP A 225 48.75 11.13 0.65
C ASP A 225 48.82 10.73 -0.85
N ASN A 226 50.02 10.39 -1.32
CA ASN A 226 50.30 9.97 -2.70
C ASN A 226 50.02 8.46 -2.97
N TYR A 227 49.33 7.75 -2.06
CA TYR A 227 49.25 6.28 -2.07
C TYR A 227 47.84 5.67 -2.21
N PHE A 228 46.81 6.48 -2.48
CA PHE A 228 45.48 5.98 -2.80
C PHE A 228 45.00 6.51 -4.15
N SER A 229 44.38 5.63 -4.96
CA SER A 229 43.75 6.06 -6.19
C SER A 229 42.61 7.04 -5.89
N ILE A 230 42.30 7.95 -6.80
CA ILE A 230 41.16 8.88 -6.65
C ILE A 230 39.83 8.10 -6.47
N PHE A 231 39.72 6.86 -6.94
CA PHE A 231 38.55 5.99 -6.72
C PHE A 231 38.48 5.43 -5.29
N ASP A 232 39.61 5.08 -4.68
CA ASP A 232 39.66 4.66 -3.27
C ASP A 232 39.45 5.85 -2.33
N LEU A 233 40.07 6.99 -2.66
CA LEU A 233 39.81 8.25 -1.97
C LEU A 233 38.35 8.64 -2.12
N ALA A 234 37.71 8.46 -3.29
CA ALA A 234 36.29 8.68 -3.48
C ALA A 234 35.42 7.70 -2.67
N ASN A 235 35.81 6.44 -2.49
CA ASN A 235 35.10 5.50 -1.63
C ASN A 235 35.23 5.84 -0.14
N VAL A 236 36.43 6.16 0.34
CA VAL A 236 36.67 6.62 1.72
C VAL A 236 35.95 7.96 1.97
N ALA A 237 36.04 8.89 1.01
CA ALA A 237 35.29 10.13 1.00
C ALA A 237 33.78 9.86 1.05
N VAL A 238 33.19 9.08 0.14
CA VAL A 238 31.74 8.79 0.14
C VAL A 238 31.28 8.09 1.42
N ASN A 239 32.13 7.29 2.07
CA ASN A 239 31.80 6.64 3.35
C ASN A 239 31.99 7.53 4.59
N HIS A 240 32.80 8.61 4.52
CA HIS A 240 33.14 9.45 5.69
C HIS A 240 32.86 10.97 5.52
N LEU A 241 32.50 11.47 4.33
CA LEU A 241 32.15 12.88 4.06
C LEU A 241 30.93 13.34 4.83
N SER A 242 30.06 12.41 5.23
CA SER A 242 28.78 12.64 5.92
C SER A 242 28.88 13.45 7.21
N PHE A 243 30.10 13.69 7.72
CA PHE A 243 30.38 14.57 8.86
C PHE A 243 31.10 15.88 8.46
N LEU A 244 31.87 15.89 7.36
CA LEU A 244 32.73 17.01 6.96
C LEU A 244 31.95 18.04 6.13
N THR A 245 31.16 17.57 5.15
CA THR A 245 30.31 18.45 4.35
C THR A 245 29.16 19.02 5.19
N THR A 246 28.60 18.24 6.12
CA THR A 246 27.40 18.59 6.90
C THR A 246 27.63 19.55 8.06
N ASN A 247 28.83 19.55 8.68
CA ASN A 247 29.07 20.30 9.92
C ASN A 247 29.88 21.58 9.77
N THR A 248 30.86 21.65 8.86
CA THR A 248 31.74 22.83 8.75
C THR A 248 31.49 23.59 7.46
N ILE A 249 31.56 22.92 6.30
CA ILE A 249 31.33 23.58 5.00
C ILE A 249 29.84 23.95 4.83
N SER A 250 28.89 23.03 5.09
CA SER A 250 27.46 23.38 5.10
C SER A 250 27.13 24.46 6.13
N PHE A 251 27.74 24.43 7.33
CA PHE A 251 27.51 25.47 8.33
C PHE A 251 28.01 26.83 7.86
N LEU A 252 29.22 26.92 7.30
CA LEU A 252 29.77 28.19 6.78
C LEU A 252 28.96 28.71 5.58
N ILE A 253 28.50 27.84 4.70
CA ILE A 253 27.60 28.19 3.58
C ILE A 253 26.23 28.63 4.11
N ALA A 254 25.60 27.88 5.03
CA ALA A 254 24.30 28.22 5.62
C ALA A 254 24.35 29.50 6.46
N LEU A 255 25.43 29.72 7.24
CA LEU A 255 25.71 30.95 7.97
C LEU A 255 25.88 32.14 7.01
N SER A 256 26.55 31.93 5.88
CA SER A 256 26.75 32.98 4.87
C SER A 256 25.47 33.28 4.10
N ILE A 257 24.69 32.27 3.73
CA ILE A 257 23.33 32.41 3.19
C ILE A 257 22.44 33.16 4.20
N PHE A 258 22.47 32.79 5.48
CA PHE A 258 21.76 33.51 6.54
C PHE A 258 22.22 34.98 6.63
N MET A 259 23.52 35.25 6.59
CA MET A 259 24.05 36.61 6.64
C MET A 259 23.67 37.45 5.40
N LEU A 260 23.48 36.82 4.24
CA LEU A 260 22.94 37.45 3.02
C LEU A 260 21.41 37.67 3.11
N LEU A 261 20.67 36.68 3.62
CA LEU A 261 19.20 36.66 3.65
C LEU A 261 18.58 37.42 4.84
N LYS A 262 19.31 37.61 5.95
CA LYS A 262 18.82 38.27 7.18
C LYS A 262 18.30 39.70 6.93
N ASN A 263 18.81 40.40 5.93
CA ASN A 263 18.36 41.73 5.54
C ASN A 263 17.22 41.71 4.48
N LEU A 264 16.98 40.58 3.83
CA LEU A 264 15.83 40.36 2.93
C LEU A 264 14.60 39.89 3.72
N PHE A 265 14.83 39.17 4.82
CA PHE A 265 13.80 38.62 5.69
C PHE A 265 14.06 39.07 7.14
N ASN A 266 13.43 40.20 7.53
CA ASN A 266 13.55 40.79 8.87
C ASN A 266 13.16 39.85 10.04
N GLU A 267 12.61 38.67 9.76
CA GLU A 267 12.11 37.70 10.75
C GLU A 267 13.07 36.51 11.02
N ILE A 268 14.21 36.37 10.33
CA ILE A 268 15.11 35.22 10.57
C ILE A 268 15.98 35.46 11.82
N SER A 269 15.55 34.89 12.95
CA SER A 269 16.28 34.97 14.23
C SER A 269 17.57 34.13 14.22
N TRP A 270 18.55 34.49 15.06
CA TRP A 270 19.74 33.66 15.30
C TRP A 270 19.41 32.28 15.87
N GLU A 271 18.28 32.16 16.57
CA GLU A 271 17.74 30.88 17.07
C GLU A 271 17.32 29.98 15.91
N SER A 272 16.78 30.55 14.83
CA SER A 272 16.46 29.84 13.59
C SER A 272 17.75 29.39 12.87
N LEU A 273 18.83 30.17 12.90
CA LEU A 273 20.12 29.66 12.38
C LEU A 273 20.66 28.49 13.22
N PHE A 274 20.57 28.58 14.55
CA PHE A 274 21.01 27.53 15.46
C PHE A 274 20.18 26.25 15.28
N GLY A 275 18.86 26.37 15.14
CA GLY A 275 17.95 25.28 14.83
C GLY A 275 18.24 24.61 13.49
N ALA A 276 18.47 25.40 12.45
CA ALA A 276 18.87 24.91 11.13
C ALA A 276 20.22 24.16 11.18
N THR A 277 21.18 24.70 11.92
CA THR A 277 22.50 24.07 12.14
C THR A 277 22.37 22.75 12.90
N LEU A 278 21.49 22.67 13.90
CA LEU A 278 21.18 21.44 14.62
C LEU A 278 20.55 20.38 13.70
N LEU A 279 19.63 20.78 12.82
CA LEU A 279 19.01 19.87 11.86
C LEU A 279 20.02 19.35 10.82
N SER A 280 20.91 20.21 10.31
CA SER A 280 21.92 19.83 9.31
C SER A 280 23.06 18.99 9.89
N SER A 281 23.40 19.19 11.16
CA SER A 281 24.48 18.47 11.86
C SER A 281 24.06 17.15 12.50
N HIS A 282 22.76 16.84 12.53
CA HIS A 282 22.29 15.63 13.19
C HIS A 282 22.56 14.38 12.34
N PHE A 283 23.24 13.38 12.93
CA PHE A 283 23.70 12.18 12.20
C PHE A 283 22.57 11.38 11.53
N LEU A 284 21.35 11.43 12.09
CA LEU A 284 20.14 10.79 11.55
C LEU A 284 19.62 11.44 10.25
N PHE A 285 19.93 12.71 9.98
CA PHE A 285 19.69 13.33 8.68
C PHE A 285 20.93 13.20 7.79
N ALA A 286 22.11 13.47 8.36
CA ALA A 286 23.38 13.51 7.64
C ALA A 286 23.77 12.21 6.91
N LEU A 287 23.74 11.04 7.55
CA LEU A 287 24.09 9.79 6.85
C LEU A 287 22.96 9.30 5.92
N PRO A 288 21.71 9.11 6.39
CA PRO A 288 20.61 8.60 5.58
C PRO A 288 20.26 9.38 4.32
N PHE A 289 20.15 10.71 4.43
CA PHE A 289 19.74 11.57 3.32
C PHE A 289 20.80 11.54 2.21
N TRP A 290 22.08 11.65 2.58
CA TRP A 290 23.20 11.50 1.64
C TRP A 290 23.27 10.08 1.06
N ARG A 291 23.10 9.01 1.85
CA ARG A 291 23.22 7.63 1.38
C ARG A 291 22.05 7.15 0.51
N ASN A 292 20.86 7.77 0.60
CA ASN A 292 19.67 7.30 -0.10
C ASN A 292 19.13 8.25 -1.18
N ILE A 293 19.47 9.55 -1.15
CA ILE A 293 19.10 10.54 -2.20
C ILE A 293 20.29 10.88 -3.09
N TRP A 294 21.48 11.02 -2.49
CA TRP A 294 22.68 11.54 -3.17
C TRP A 294 23.75 10.48 -3.49
N ARG A 295 23.51 9.22 -3.13
CA ARG A 295 24.36 8.06 -3.46
C ARG A 295 23.70 7.18 -4.53
N THR A 296 23.20 7.81 -5.60
CA THR A 296 22.91 7.11 -6.86
C THR A 296 24.20 6.95 -7.67
N THR A 297 24.27 5.96 -8.56
CA THR A 297 25.45 5.69 -9.41
C THR A 297 25.91 6.91 -10.21
N PHE A 298 24.96 7.76 -10.59
CA PHE A 298 25.14 9.08 -11.23
C PHE A 298 26.22 9.98 -10.62
N TRP A 299 26.48 9.91 -9.31
CA TRP A 299 27.47 10.76 -8.63
C TRP A 299 28.89 10.21 -8.69
N VAL A 300 29.03 8.90 -8.86
CA VAL A 300 30.32 8.19 -8.95
C VAL A 300 30.93 8.34 -10.36
N GLU A 301 30.09 8.59 -11.36
CA GLU A 301 30.47 8.75 -12.77
C GLU A 301 30.88 10.19 -13.16
N GLN A 302 30.81 11.16 -12.24
CA GLN A 302 31.15 12.56 -12.55
C GLN A 302 32.63 12.89 -12.39
N THR A 303 33.15 13.74 -13.29
CA THR A 303 34.49 14.33 -13.16
C THR A 303 34.59 15.22 -11.93
N SER A 304 35.81 15.33 -11.37
CA SER A 304 36.09 16.01 -10.09
C SER A 304 35.50 17.42 -9.98
N SER A 305 35.58 18.23 -11.04
CA SER A 305 35.02 19.59 -11.07
C SER A 305 33.48 19.63 -11.09
N ARG A 306 32.83 18.70 -11.82
CA ARG A 306 31.36 18.60 -11.88
C ARG A 306 30.77 18.03 -10.59
N PHE A 307 31.45 17.06 -9.99
CA PHE A 307 31.12 16.55 -8.66
C PHE A 307 31.15 17.67 -7.60
N LEU A 308 32.22 18.47 -7.54
CA LEU A 308 32.35 19.59 -6.61
C LEU A 308 31.26 20.66 -6.82
N LEU A 309 30.95 21.02 -8.06
CA LEU A 309 29.88 21.99 -8.36
C LEU A 309 28.50 21.47 -7.92
N SER A 310 28.20 20.20 -8.22
CA SER A 310 26.92 19.58 -7.88
C SER A 310 26.75 19.37 -6.36
N LEU A 311 27.86 19.08 -5.65
CA LEU A 311 27.92 19.04 -4.18
C LEU A 311 27.63 20.41 -3.55
N LEU A 312 28.19 21.48 -4.12
CA LEU A 312 27.95 22.86 -3.66
C LEU A 312 26.48 23.27 -3.87
N VAL A 313 25.91 23.01 -5.05
CA VAL A 313 24.50 23.29 -5.36
C VAL A 313 23.56 22.51 -4.43
N SER A 314 23.81 21.21 -4.22
CA SER A 314 23.04 20.37 -3.29
C SER A 314 23.08 20.90 -1.85
N THR A 315 24.25 21.35 -1.40
CA THR A 315 24.45 21.96 -0.08
C THR A 315 23.65 23.25 0.09
N ILE A 316 23.62 24.12 -0.93
CA ILE A 316 22.85 25.37 -0.93
C ILE A 316 21.34 25.06 -0.87
N ILE A 317 20.84 24.17 -1.72
CA ILE A 317 19.42 23.77 -1.75
C ILE A 317 18.99 23.17 -0.40
N THR A 318 19.80 22.27 0.17
CA THR A 318 19.54 21.65 1.47
C THR A 318 19.53 22.68 2.59
N SER A 319 20.46 23.63 2.58
CA SER A 319 20.53 24.72 3.58
C SER A 319 19.30 25.64 3.51
N LEU A 320 18.85 25.99 2.30
CA LEU A 320 17.63 26.79 2.09
C LEU A 320 16.37 26.04 2.54
N PHE A 321 16.28 24.73 2.27
CA PHE A 321 15.16 23.89 2.70
C PHE A 321 15.10 23.76 4.23
N ILE A 322 16.25 23.57 4.88
CA ILE A 322 16.33 23.50 6.34
C ILE A 322 15.98 24.85 6.98
N LEU A 323 16.48 25.98 6.44
CA LEU A 323 16.09 27.32 6.87
C LEU A 323 14.58 27.57 6.71
N LEU A 324 13.97 27.07 5.63
CA LEU A 324 12.52 27.16 5.41
C LEU A 324 11.73 26.34 6.44
N LEU A 325 12.10 25.08 6.68
CA LEU A 325 11.48 24.23 7.72
C LEU A 325 11.57 24.89 9.10
N GLU A 326 12.72 25.50 9.38
CA GLU A 326 13.02 26.13 10.65
C GLU A 326 12.25 27.46 10.85
N LEU A 327 12.05 28.24 9.78
CA LEU A 327 11.17 29.41 9.80
C LEU A 327 9.70 29.02 9.99
N VAL A 328 9.26 27.95 9.30
CA VAL A 328 7.92 27.37 9.46
C VAL A 328 7.70 26.92 10.91
N ARG A 329 8.69 26.24 11.50
CA ARG A 329 8.70 25.83 12.91
C ARG A 329 8.65 27.04 13.85
N THR A 330 9.52 28.03 13.68
CA THR A 330 9.59 29.18 14.59
C THR A 330 8.26 29.95 14.58
N LYS A 331 7.65 30.19 13.40
CA LYS A 331 6.31 30.79 13.31
C LYS A 331 5.23 29.93 13.97
N PHE A 332 5.29 28.62 13.84
CA PHE A 332 4.38 27.67 14.49
C PHE A 332 4.49 27.71 16.03
N VAL A 333 5.72 27.65 16.57
CA VAL A 333 5.99 27.70 18.01
C VAL A 333 5.60 29.05 18.62
N GLU A 334 5.93 30.16 17.96
CA GLU A 334 5.51 31.50 18.41
C GLU A 334 3.99 31.63 18.50
N GLN A 335 3.26 31.03 17.56
CA GLN A 335 1.81 31.10 17.49
C GLN A 335 1.12 30.16 18.49
N ILE A 336 1.68 28.99 18.78
CA ILE A 336 1.23 28.14 19.90
C ILE A 336 1.50 28.81 21.26
N SER A 337 2.55 29.63 21.38
CA SER A 337 2.78 30.47 22.57
C SER A 337 1.86 31.70 22.67
N SER A 338 0.94 31.88 21.70
CA SER A 338 -0.09 32.91 21.70
C SER A 338 -1.47 32.31 22.03
N SER A 339 -2.34 33.10 22.65
CA SER A 339 -3.57 32.60 23.29
C SER A 339 -4.62 32.01 22.32
N GLN A 340 -4.50 32.25 21.01
CA GLN A 340 -5.43 31.70 20.02
C GLN A 340 -4.69 31.25 18.75
N PRO A 341 -5.03 30.07 18.18
CA PRO A 341 -4.43 29.58 16.94
C PRO A 341 -4.85 30.45 15.75
N LYS A 342 -3.87 30.91 14.95
CA LYS A 342 -4.16 31.70 13.75
C LYS A 342 -4.64 30.80 12.61
N LYS A 343 -5.44 31.36 11.72
CA LYS A 343 -5.94 30.68 10.50
C LYS A 343 -4.80 30.15 9.63
N SER A 344 -3.74 30.95 9.44
CA SER A 344 -2.53 30.54 8.70
C SER A 344 -1.80 29.36 9.34
N THR A 345 -1.68 29.32 10.67
CA THR A 345 -1.14 28.16 11.41
C THR A 345 -1.99 26.91 11.17
N THR A 346 -3.32 27.08 11.14
CA THR A 346 -4.26 25.98 10.91
C THR A 346 -4.11 25.41 9.50
N PHE A 347 -4.08 26.25 8.46
CA PHE A 347 -3.81 25.81 7.09
C PHE A 347 -2.46 25.07 6.97
N LEU A 348 -1.41 25.55 7.66
CA LEU A 348 -0.11 24.88 7.72
C LEU A 348 -0.20 23.50 8.40
N ILE A 349 -0.89 23.38 9.54
CA ILE A 349 -1.12 22.09 10.22
C ILE A 349 -1.83 21.12 9.29
N VAL A 350 -2.91 21.57 8.64
CA VAL A 350 -3.68 20.73 7.70
C VAL A 350 -2.82 20.30 6.51
N ALA A 351 -1.92 21.15 6.01
CA ALA A 351 -0.98 20.80 4.95
C ALA A 351 0.04 19.73 5.40
N ILE A 352 0.61 19.87 6.61
CA ILE A 352 1.53 18.88 7.19
C ILE A 352 0.82 17.53 7.40
N LEU A 353 -0.40 17.55 7.95
CA LEU A 353 -1.20 16.34 8.14
C LEU A 353 -1.57 15.67 6.80
N ALA A 354 -1.90 16.46 5.77
CA ALA A 354 -2.21 15.95 4.44
C ALA A 354 -0.99 15.33 3.74
N LEU A 355 0.19 15.93 3.89
CA LEU A 355 1.45 15.38 3.39
C LEU A 355 1.82 14.07 4.11
N PHE A 356 1.67 14.03 5.44
CA PHE A 356 1.86 12.80 6.22
C PHE A 356 0.88 11.70 5.79
N ALA A 357 -0.40 12.03 5.65
CA ALA A 357 -1.43 11.11 5.18
C ALA A 357 -1.15 10.60 3.76
N ASN A 358 -0.73 11.46 2.84
CA ASN A 358 -0.33 11.06 1.49
C ASN A 358 0.85 10.07 1.54
N PHE A 359 1.91 10.39 2.30
CA PHE A 359 3.09 9.54 2.44
C PHE A 359 2.75 8.16 3.04
N ILE A 360 2.00 8.12 4.15
CA ILE A 360 1.66 6.84 4.81
C ILE A 360 0.71 5.98 3.95
N LEU A 361 -0.14 6.60 3.14
CA LEU A 361 -0.98 5.88 2.17
C LEU A 361 -0.13 5.29 1.03
N ILE A 362 0.80 6.07 0.46
CA ILE A 362 1.72 5.61 -0.61
C ILE A 362 2.56 4.41 -0.14
N ILE A 363 3.19 4.47 1.04
CA ILE A 363 3.95 3.32 1.56
C ILE A 363 3.06 2.12 1.88
N SER A 364 1.80 2.33 2.32
CA SER A 364 0.86 1.22 2.58
C SER A 364 0.50 0.46 1.31
N ASN A 365 0.36 1.14 0.16
CA ASN A 365 0.15 0.50 -1.14
C ASN A 365 1.33 -0.41 -1.54
N SER A 366 2.53 -0.08 -1.08
CA SER A 366 3.76 -0.89 -1.24
C SER A 366 4.05 -1.81 -0.04
N SER A 367 3.04 -2.15 0.77
CA SER A 367 3.18 -3.03 1.95
C SER A 367 4.24 -2.57 2.95
N PHE A 368 4.39 -1.26 3.12
CA PHE A 368 5.42 -0.57 3.90
C PHE A 368 6.87 -0.77 3.40
N ASN A 369 7.07 -1.28 2.18
CA ASN A 369 8.37 -1.20 1.52
C ASN A 369 8.58 0.21 0.95
N VAL A 370 9.35 1.02 1.69
CA VAL A 370 9.67 2.43 1.38
C VAL A 370 10.44 2.55 0.06
N GLN A 371 11.41 1.67 -0.20
CA GLN A 371 12.20 1.70 -1.44
C GLN A 371 11.29 1.45 -2.67
N LEU A 372 10.42 0.45 -2.58
CA LEU A 372 9.42 0.17 -3.61
C LEU A 372 8.50 1.37 -3.80
N ALA A 373 7.98 1.94 -2.71
CA ALA A 373 7.10 3.11 -2.74
C ALA A 373 7.70 4.32 -3.48
N PHE A 374 8.97 4.66 -3.20
CA PHE A 374 9.66 5.73 -3.92
C PHE A 374 9.95 5.36 -5.39
N SER A 375 10.36 4.12 -5.69
CA SER A 375 10.59 3.67 -7.07
C SER A 375 9.34 3.70 -7.96
N THR A 376 8.14 3.60 -7.36
CA THR A 376 6.87 3.69 -8.10
C THR A 376 6.41 5.13 -8.40
N ILE A 377 6.99 6.16 -7.76
CA ILE A 377 6.59 7.55 -8.00
C ILE A 377 7.20 8.05 -9.32
N LYS A 378 6.43 8.00 -10.41
CA LYS A 378 6.83 8.49 -11.74
C LYS A 378 6.58 9.99 -11.96
N SER A 379 5.80 10.64 -11.08
CA SER A 379 5.35 12.02 -11.22
C SER A 379 5.16 12.70 -9.85
N PRO A 380 6.12 13.54 -9.42
CA PRO A 380 5.97 14.33 -8.19
C PRO A 380 4.75 15.25 -8.20
N GLN A 381 4.39 15.79 -9.37
CA GLN A 381 3.23 16.66 -9.55
C GLN A 381 1.91 15.92 -9.30
N LEU A 382 1.81 14.65 -9.70
CA LEU A 382 0.65 13.80 -9.40
C LEU A 382 0.57 13.45 -7.91
N MET A 383 1.71 13.27 -7.24
CA MET A 383 1.73 13.09 -5.78
C MET A 383 1.33 14.36 -5.03
N LEU A 384 1.65 15.55 -5.56
CA LEU A 384 1.16 16.83 -5.04
C LEU A 384 -0.37 16.95 -5.22
N LEU A 385 -0.93 16.53 -6.36
CA LEU A 385 -2.38 16.48 -6.55
C LEU A 385 -3.07 15.58 -5.51
N ASN A 386 -2.49 14.41 -5.21
CA ASN A 386 -3.00 13.56 -4.12
C ASN A 386 -2.98 14.28 -2.77
N ALA A 387 -1.89 14.97 -2.43
CA ALA A 387 -1.80 15.75 -1.20
C ALA A 387 -2.83 16.90 -1.16
N ILE A 388 -3.12 17.57 -2.28
CA ILE A 388 -4.14 18.63 -2.39
C ILE A 388 -5.56 18.06 -2.17
N LEU A 389 -5.87 16.89 -2.73
CA LEU A 389 -7.17 16.22 -2.50
C LEU A 389 -7.35 15.82 -1.03
N ILE A 390 -6.29 15.28 -0.40
CA ILE A 390 -6.30 14.94 1.03
C ILE A 390 -6.40 16.21 1.90
N PHE A 391 -5.70 17.28 1.52
CA PHE A 391 -5.77 18.59 2.17
C PHE A 391 -7.20 19.17 2.15
N ALA A 392 -7.88 19.11 1.00
CA ALA A 392 -9.27 19.54 0.86
C ALA A 392 -10.21 18.74 1.79
N LEU A 393 -10.04 17.41 1.86
CA LEU A 393 -10.78 16.54 2.78
C LEU A 393 -10.51 16.86 4.25
N MET A 394 -9.26 17.14 4.62
CA MET A 394 -8.91 17.53 5.98
C MET A 394 -9.40 18.94 6.33
N LEU A 395 -9.45 19.88 5.38
CA LEU A 395 -10.07 21.20 5.59
C LEU A 395 -11.56 21.08 5.90
N ILE A 396 -12.28 20.14 5.28
CA ILE A 396 -13.68 19.83 5.63
C ILE A 396 -13.78 19.36 7.08
N ILE A 397 -12.90 18.45 7.54
CA ILE A 397 -12.85 18.00 8.94
C ILE A 397 -12.58 19.19 9.89
N PHE A 398 -11.59 20.03 9.57
CA PHE A 398 -11.26 21.21 10.37
C PHE A 398 -12.37 22.26 10.40
N ALA A 399 -13.12 22.45 9.31
CA ALA A 399 -14.30 23.31 9.28
C ALA A 399 -15.47 22.74 10.11
N ILE A 400 -15.66 21.41 10.14
CA ILE A 400 -16.68 20.75 10.96
C ILE A 400 -16.37 20.93 12.45
N PHE A 401 -15.19 20.51 12.92
CA PHE A 401 -14.86 20.52 14.35
C PHE A 401 -14.40 21.89 14.88
N ASN A 402 -13.82 22.74 14.02
CA ASN A 402 -13.38 24.11 14.30
C ASN A 402 -12.44 24.29 15.52
N ARG A 403 -11.76 23.21 15.92
CA ARG A 403 -10.84 23.12 17.06
C ARG A 403 -9.60 22.36 16.63
N VAL A 404 -8.41 22.97 16.78
CA VAL A 404 -7.19 22.50 16.13
C VAL A 404 -6.79 21.10 16.61
N LEU A 405 -6.77 20.85 17.92
CA LEU A 405 -6.27 19.58 18.45
C LEU A 405 -7.25 18.44 18.17
N ILE A 406 -8.55 18.70 18.38
CA ILE A 406 -9.61 17.72 18.08
C ILE A 406 -9.62 17.35 16.59
N ALA A 407 -9.60 18.34 15.69
CA ALA A 407 -9.59 18.09 14.25
C ALA A 407 -8.31 17.36 13.81
N SER A 408 -7.14 17.71 14.37
CA SER A 408 -5.87 17.02 14.10
C SER A 408 -5.93 15.54 14.50
N ILE A 409 -6.43 15.24 15.71
CA ILE A 409 -6.55 13.86 16.21
C ILE A 409 -7.54 13.05 15.37
N ILE A 410 -8.67 13.63 14.99
CA ILE A 410 -9.66 12.95 14.15
C ILE A 410 -9.07 12.66 12.76
N SER A 411 -8.42 13.63 12.11
CA SER A 411 -7.73 13.44 10.82
C SER A 411 -6.64 12.36 10.88
N LEU A 412 -5.80 12.38 11.93
CA LEU A 412 -4.77 11.35 12.15
C LEU A 412 -5.39 9.96 12.39
N SER A 413 -6.45 9.87 13.19
CA SER A 413 -7.11 8.61 13.51
C SER A 413 -7.79 7.99 12.29
N ILE A 414 -8.45 8.80 11.46
CA ILE A 414 -9.02 8.37 10.17
C ILE A 414 -7.90 7.87 9.24
N THR A 415 -6.80 8.61 9.14
CA THR A 415 -5.64 8.23 8.32
C THR A 415 -5.06 6.89 8.77
N ILE A 416 -4.75 6.74 10.07
CA ILE A 416 -4.18 5.51 10.63
C ILE A 416 -5.13 4.32 10.44
N ALA A 417 -6.43 4.49 10.71
CA ALA A 417 -7.43 3.45 10.53
C ALA A 417 -7.55 3.02 9.05
N PHE A 418 -7.57 3.97 8.11
CA PHE A 418 -7.63 3.68 6.69
C PHE A 418 -6.34 2.99 6.21
N THR A 419 -5.15 3.50 6.56
CA THR A 419 -3.86 2.88 6.22
C THR A 419 -3.76 1.46 6.77
N PHE A 420 -4.16 1.23 8.04
CA PHE A 420 -4.14 -0.11 8.62
C PHE A 420 -5.09 -1.05 7.88
N ALA A 421 -6.33 -0.64 7.61
CA ALA A 421 -7.29 -1.44 6.87
C ALA A 421 -6.83 -1.71 5.43
N ASN A 422 -6.23 -0.72 4.75
CA ASN A 422 -5.65 -0.82 3.42
C ASN A 422 -4.53 -1.87 3.39
N TYR A 423 -3.61 -1.81 4.36
CA TYR A 423 -2.53 -2.79 4.49
C TYR A 423 -3.05 -4.21 4.78
N GLN A 424 -4.03 -4.37 5.68
CA GLN A 424 -4.65 -5.68 5.91
C GLN A 424 -5.33 -6.23 4.64
N LYS A 425 -6.03 -5.38 3.87
CA LYS A 425 -6.66 -5.79 2.59
C LYS A 425 -5.60 -6.21 1.57
N ILE A 426 -4.55 -5.42 1.38
CA ILE A 426 -3.43 -5.72 0.47
C ILE A 426 -2.76 -7.05 0.83
N LEU A 427 -2.46 -7.30 2.11
CA LEU A 427 -1.90 -8.59 2.55
C LEU A 427 -2.82 -9.80 2.27
N SER A 428 -4.14 -9.58 2.21
CA SER A 428 -5.13 -10.66 2.03
C SER A 428 -5.55 -10.90 0.57
N ARG A 429 -5.47 -9.88 -0.30
CA ARG A 429 -6.05 -9.89 -1.65
C ARG A 429 -5.18 -9.23 -2.73
N ASN A 430 -3.99 -8.73 -2.38
CA ASN A 430 -3.15 -7.90 -3.25
C ASN A 430 -3.90 -6.66 -3.81
N GLU A 431 -4.85 -6.12 -3.04
CA GLU A 431 -5.82 -5.11 -3.49
C GLU A 431 -6.02 -4.01 -2.43
N PRO A 432 -5.84 -2.73 -2.78
CA PRO A 432 -6.15 -1.58 -1.91
C PRO A 432 -7.65 -1.41 -1.63
N ILE A 433 -8.00 -0.56 -0.67
CA ILE A 433 -9.40 -0.17 -0.42
C ILE A 433 -9.93 0.66 -1.60
N ILE A 434 -11.06 0.23 -2.16
CA ILE A 434 -11.80 0.90 -3.24
C ILE A 434 -13.16 1.41 -2.71
N PRO A 435 -13.84 2.37 -3.38
CA PRO A 435 -15.01 3.06 -2.80
C PRO A 435 -16.16 2.14 -2.41
N VAL A 436 -16.32 1.03 -3.15
CA VAL A 436 -17.33 0.01 -2.90
C VAL A 436 -17.04 -0.83 -1.64
N ASP A 437 -15.78 -0.97 -1.20
CA ASP A 437 -15.51 -1.54 0.12
C ASP A 437 -16.10 -0.62 1.21
N ILE A 438 -16.02 0.70 1.03
CA ILE A 438 -16.51 1.65 2.04
C ILE A 438 -18.05 1.55 2.11
N THR A 439 -18.74 1.63 0.98
CA THR A 439 -20.22 1.58 0.96
C THR A 439 -20.77 0.21 1.40
N SER A 440 -20.17 -0.90 0.96
CA SER A 440 -20.64 -2.25 1.30
C SER A 440 -20.22 -2.73 2.70
N ASN A 441 -19.04 -2.35 3.20
CA ASN A 441 -18.61 -2.72 4.56
C ASN A 441 -19.21 -1.80 5.64
N LEU A 442 -19.62 -0.57 5.34
CA LEU A 442 -20.43 0.23 6.27
C LEU A 442 -21.77 -0.47 6.56
N GLN A 443 -22.43 -1.02 5.53
CA GLN A 443 -23.64 -1.84 5.68
C GLN A 443 -23.37 -3.16 6.43
N ASN A 444 -22.12 -3.63 6.45
CA ASN A 444 -21.70 -4.89 7.07
C ASN A 444 -20.70 -4.65 8.22
N ILE A 445 -20.79 -3.55 8.98
CA ILE A 445 -19.74 -3.20 9.95
C ILE A 445 -19.61 -4.26 11.08
N SER A 446 -20.72 -4.90 11.46
CA SER A 446 -20.75 -6.04 12.39
C SER A 446 -20.05 -7.30 11.86
N ALA A 447 -19.88 -7.42 10.54
CA ALA A 447 -19.08 -8.46 9.91
C ALA A 447 -17.58 -8.18 10.04
N VAL A 448 -17.18 -6.95 9.73
CA VAL A 448 -15.79 -6.50 9.80
C VAL A 448 -15.28 -6.57 11.25
N LEU A 449 -16.08 -6.11 12.22
CA LEU A 449 -15.76 -6.19 13.65
C LEU A 449 -15.53 -7.62 14.18
N LYS A 450 -16.02 -8.66 13.47
CA LYS A 450 -15.74 -10.08 13.80
C LYS A 450 -14.45 -10.61 13.16
N LEU A 451 -13.86 -9.89 12.20
CA LEU A 451 -12.58 -10.22 11.57
C LEU A 451 -11.39 -9.53 12.27
N VAL A 452 -11.65 -8.40 12.95
CA VAL A 452 -10.66 -7.71 13.78
C VAL A 452 -10.77 -8.21 15.23
N ASN A 453 -9.68 -8.20 15.99
CA ASN A 453 -9.76 -8.47 17.43
C ASN A 453 -10.55 -7.33 18.09
N ILE A 454 -11.75 -7.62 18.59
CA ILE A 454 -12.65 -6.62 19.18
C ILE A 454 -12.01 -5.89 20.37
N TRP A 455 -11.14 -6.55 21.14
CA TRP A 455 -10.37 -5.92 22.22
C TRP A 455 -9.36 -4.90 21.68
N LEU A 456 -8.74 -5.16 20.53
CA LEU A 456 -7.84 -4.18 19.90
C LEU A 456 -8.62 -2.95 19.42
N VAL A 457 -9.81 -3.14 18.84
CA VAL A 457 -10.70 -2.03 18.43
C VAL A 457 -11.15 -1.24 19.66
N GLY A 458 -11.55 -1.90 20.74
CA GLY A 458 -11.93 -1.27 22.01
C GLY A 458 -10.80 -0.48 22.65
N ILE A 459 -9.57 -1.02 22.67
CA ILE A 459 -8.38 -0.32 23.16
C ILE A 459 -8.08 0.92 22.31
N LEU A 460 -8.09 0.80 20.98
CA LEU A 460 -7.87 1.94 20.07
C LEU A 460 -8.93 3.03 20.24
N PHE A 461 -10.20 2.64 20.43
CA PHE A 461 -11.28 3.58 20.72
C PHE A 461 -11.11 4.26 22.09
N ALA A 462 -10.75 3.52 23.14
CA ALA A 462 -10.48 4.08 24.47
C ALA A 462 -9.30 5.07 24.43
N VAL A 463 -8.21 4.73 23.73
CA VAL A 463 -7.07 5.64 23.50
C VAL A 463 -7.52 6.91 22.77
N LEU A 464 -8.35 6.80 21.73
CA LEU A 464 -8.90 7.95 21.01
C LEU A 464 -9.74 8.85 21.93
N VAL A 465 -10.62 8.28 22.75
CA VAL A 465 -11.44 9.03 23.72
C VAL A 465 -10.55 9.75 24.74
N VAL A 466 -9.53 9.08 25.29
CA VAL A 466 -8.55 9.70 26.21
C VAL A 466 -7.79 10.85 25.55
N LEU A 467 -7.37 10.70 24.29
CA LEU A 467 -6.69 11.77 23.54
C LEU A 467 -7.61 12.97 23.25
N ILE A 468 -8.90 12.74 22.99
CA ILE A 468 -9.90 13.81 22.82
C ILE A 468 -10.14 14.53 24.16
N ILE A 469 -10.33 13.81 25.27
CA ILE A 469 -10.50 14.40 26.60
C ILE A 469 -9.27 15.23 27.00
N LEU A 470 -8.07 14.67 26.81
CA LEU A 470 -6.80 15.36 27.05
C LEU A 470 -6.67 16.61 26.19
N SER A 471 -7.13 16.56 24.94
CA SER A 471 -7.12 17.73 24.04
C SER A 471 -8.10 18.81 24.45
N ILE A 472 -9.31 18.46 24.89
CA ILE A 472 -10.27 19.42 25.46
C ILE A 472 -9.67 20.06 26.72
N PHE A 473 -9.03 19.29 27.58
CA PHE A 473 -8.33 19.79 28.77
C PHE A 473 -7.18 20.74 28.40
N ILE A 474 -6.33 20.37 27.43
CA ILE A 474 -5.24 21.24 26.94
C ILE A 474 -5.79 22.51 26.29
N GLU A 475 -6.79 22.42 25.40
CA GLU A 475 -7.44 23.59 24.78
C GLU A 475 -8.02 24.53 25.85
N HIS A 476 -8.62 24.00 26.91
CA HIS A 476 -9.14 24.78 28.03
C HIS A 476 -8.02 25.47 28.85
N GLN A 477 -6.97 24.73 29.25
CA GLN A 477 -5.83 25.28 30.00
C GLN A 477 -5.05 26.34 29.20
N MET A 478 -4.93 26.16 27.88
CA MET A 478 -4.27 27.08 26.96
C MET A 478 -5.18 28.20 26.44
N LYS A 479 -6.47 28.17 26.78
CA LYS A 479 -7.52 29.10 26.33
C LYS A 479 -7.70 29.17 24.80
N PHE A 480 -7.43 28.07 24.10
CA PHE A 480 -7.60 27.99 22.65
C PHE A 480 -9.09 28.08 22.26
N GLY A 481 -9.41 29.05 21.41
CA GLY A 481 -10.74 29.29 20.88
C GLY A 481 -11.03 28.59 19.55
N PHE A 482 -12.22 28.87 19.01
CA PHE A 482 -12.60 28.50 17.65
C PHE A 482 -11.76 29.24 16.60
N ILE A 483 -11.43 28.57 15.49
CA ILE A 483 -10.47 29.07 14.48
C ILE A 483 -11.16 29.97 13.43
N PHE A 484 -12.32 29.51 12.96
CA PHE A 484 -13.05 30.05 11.82
C PHE A 484 -14.43 30.55 12.26
N GLY A 485 -14.85 31.69 11.70
CA GLY A 485 -16.22 32.18 11.80
C GLY A 485 -17.21 31.28 11.03
N TRP A 486 -18.51 31.39 11.31
CA TRP A 486 -19.51 30.51 10.69
C TRP A 486 -19.57 30.66 9.15
N VAL A 487 -19.44 31.88 8.63
CA VAL A 487 -19.34 32.17 7.18
C VAL A 487 -18.11 31.48 6.58
N GLU A 488 -16.97 31.55 7.26
CA GLU A 488 -15.72 30.97 6.79
C GLU A 488 -15.78 29.44 6.77
N ARG A 489 -16.41 28.82 7.77
CA ARG A 489 -16.68 27.37 7.79
C ARG A 489 -17.56 26.98 6.61
N PHE A 490 -18.63 27.74 6.35
CA PHE A 490 -19.50 27.50 5.20
C PHE A 490 -18.74 27.63 3.87
N LEU A 491 -17.93 28.68 3.68
CA LEU A 491 -17.11 28.87 2.50
C LEU A 491 -16.07 27.76 2.31
N ILE A 492 -15.38 27.34 3.38
CA ILE A 492 -14.43 26.22 3.33
C ILE A 492 -15.15 24.93 2.91
N LEU A 493 -16.31 24.62 3.50
CA LEU A 493 -17.10 23.44 3.12
C LEU A 493 -17.55 23.53 1.66
N PHE A 494 -18.16 24.64 1.25
CA PHE A 494 -18.69 24.86 -0.09
C PHE A 494 -17.60 24.77 -1.17
N VAL A 495 -16.48 25.48 -1.00
CA VAL A 495 -15.38 25.49 -1.97
C VAL A 495 -14.71 24.13 -2.08
N ASN A 496 -14.46 23.42 -0.97
CA ASN A 496 -13.82 22.11 -1.02
C ASN A 496 -14.77 21.03 -1.57
N LEU A 497 -16.07 21.08 -1.24
CA LEU A 497 -17.07 20.18 -1.82
C LEU A 497 -17.25 20.41 -3.33
N ILE A 498 -17.24 21.67 -3.79
CA ILE A 498 -17.27 22.00 -5.22
C ILE A 498 -15.98 21.55 -5.91
N PHE A 499 -14.81 21.80 -5.33
CA PHE A 499 -13.53 21.37 -5.89
C PHE A 499 -13.49 19.85 -6.08
N ILE A 500 -13.84 19.08 -5.04
CA ILE A 500 -13.94 17.61 -5.10
C ILE A 500 -15.03 17.19 -6.09
N GLY A 501 -16.19 17.83 -6.09
CA GLY A 501 -17.30 17.53 -7.01
C GLY A 501 -16.95 17.75 -8.49
N ILE A 502 -16.31 18.87 -8.82
CA ILE A 502 -15.79 19.16 -10.17
C ILE A 502 -14.72 18.14 -10.54
N PHE A 503 -13.80 17.82 -9.62
CA PHE A 503 -12.77 16.81 -9.84
C PHE A 503 -13.38 15.44 -10.17
N LEU A 504 -14.43 15.02 -9.44
CA LEU A 504 -15.17 13.77 -9.70
C LEU A 504 -16.04 13.77 -10.98
N ILE A 505 -16.42 14.95 -11.48
CA ILE A 505 -17.19 15.10 -12.73
C ILE A 505 -16.27 15.21 -13.95
N LYS A 506 -15.11 15.86 -13.80
CA LYS A 506 -14.11 16.05 -14.86
C LYS A 506 -13.11 14.91 -14.95
N LEU A 507 -12.93 14.13 -13.88
CA LEU A 507 -12.30 12.81 -13.96
C LEU A 507 -13.05 11.99 -15.00
N PRO A 508 -12.36 11.58 -16.08
CA PRO A 508 -13.00 10.89 -17.17
C PRO A 508 -13.41 9.49 -16.74
N LEU A 509 -14.55 9.04 -17.26
CA LEU A 509 -14.91 7.63 -17.21
C LEU A 509 -13.82 6.88 -17.99
N VAL A 510 -13.13 5.96 -17.30
CA VAL A 510 -11.94 5.22 -17.76
C VAL A 510 -11.99 4.84 -19.24
N PRO A 511 -10.87 4.95 -20.00
CA PRO A 511 -10.88 4.60 -21.42
C PRO A 511 -11.03 3.09 -21.59
N SER A 512 -11.86 2.66 -22.54
CA SER A 512 -12.01 1.25 -22.84
C SER A 512 -10.74 0.68 -23.50
N SER A 513 -10.14 -0.31 -22.85
CA SER A 513 -9.19 -1.31 -23.38
C SER A 513 -7.76 -0.90 -23.75
N SER A 514 -7.47 0.38 -24.04
CA SER A 514 -6.11 0.84 -24.31
C SER A 514 -5.86 2.24 -23.75
N VAL A 515 -4.59 2.66 -23.66
CA VAL A 515 -4.15 3.96 -23.12
C VAL A 515 -4.56 5.16 -24.02
N THR A 516 -5.41 4.92 -25.01
CA THR A 516 -5.99 5.89 -25.92
C THR A 516 -7.42 6.22 -25.51
N TRP A 517 -7.62 7.42 -24.95
CA TRP A 517 -8.93 8.03 -24.79
C TRP A 517 -9.68 8.09 -26.12
N LYS A 518 -11.02 7.97 -26.10
CA LYS A 518 -11.82 8.23 -27.31
C LYS A 518 -11.67 9.69 -27.69
N SER A 519 -11.85 10.01 -28.98
CA SER A 519 -11.78 11.39 -29.51
C SER A 519 -12.68 12.38 -28.76
N GLU A 520 -13.79 11.89 -28.21
CA GLU A 520 -14.77 12.65 -27.42
C GLU A 520 -14.30 12.99 -25.99
N ASP A 521 -13.30 12.27 -25.46
CA ASP A 521 -12.76 12.44 -24.10
C ASP A 521 -11.56 13.42 -24.02
N TYR A 522 -11.18 14.11 -25.10
CA TYR A 522 -9.98 14.98 -25.14
C TYR A 522 -10.17 16.36 -24.45
N THR A 523 -10.76 16.39 -23.26
CA THR A 523 -10.88 17.61 -22.44
C THR A 523 -9.51 18.17 -22.04
N LEU A 524 -9.44 19.48 -21.80
CA LEU A 524 -8.21 20.13 -21.29
C LEU A 524 -7.73 19.48 -19.98
N PHE A 525 -8.65 19.10 -19.10
CA PHE A 525 -8.36 18.41 -17.85
C PHE A 525 -7.66 17.06 -18.10
N ASN A 526 -8.14 16.27 -19.05
CA ASN A 526 -7.55 14.96 -19.38
C ASN A 526 -6.16 15.10 -20.01
N LYS A 527 -5.97 16.11 -20.88
CA LYS A 527 -4.64 16.46 -21.42
C LYS A 527 -3.66 16.85 -20.31
N ILE A 528 -4.09 17.59 -19.29
CA ILE A 528 -3.26 17.92 -18.12
C ILE A 528 -2.92 16.66 -17.31
N MET A 529 -3.93 15.85 -16.96
CA MET A 529 -3.73 14.61 -16.18
C MET A 529 -2.73 13.67 -16.87
N VAL A 530 -2.88 13.41 -18.16
CA VAL A 530 -2.01 12.48 -18.89
C VAL A 530 -0.67 13.11 -19.25
N ASN A 531 -0.67 14.25 -19.97
CA ASN A 531 0.56 14.75 -20.59
C ASN A 531 1.46 15.49 -19.61
N GLN A 532 0.88 16.20 -18.63
CA GLN A 532 1.64 16.98 -17.65
C GLN A 532 1.84 16.21 -16.34
N LEU A 533 0.79 15.57 -15.82
CA LEU A 533 0.86 14.84 -14.55
C LEU A 533 1.23 13.35 -14.72
N LYS A 534 1.34 12.83 -15.95
CA LYS A 534 1.70 11.43 -16.25
C LYS A 534 0.78 10.38 -15.61
N TYR A 535 -0.49 10.74 -15.37
CA TYR A 535 -1.51 9.79 -14.92
C TYR A 535 -1.70 8.68 -15.96
N SER A 536 -1.66 7.44 -15.51
CA SER A 536 -1.81 6.26 -16.36
C SER A 536 -2.70 5.24 -15.65
N TYR A 537 -3.89 4.98 -16.19
CA TYR A 537 -4.85 4.09 -15.53
C TYR A 537 -4.48 2.62 -15.74
N HIS A 538 -4.52 1.82 -14.66
CA HIS A 538 -4.16 0.39 -14.70
C HIS A 538 -5.37 -0.50 -14.32
N PRO A 539 -6.25 -0.87 -15.28
CA PRO A 539 -7.45 -1.65 -15.01
C PRO A 539 -7.12 -3.05 -14.47
N GLY A 540 -6.21 -3.77 -15.15
CA GLY A 540 -5.83 -5.15 -14.81
C GLY A 540 -4.97 -5.31 -13.54
N SER A 541 -4.68 -4.22 -12.81
CA SER A 541 -4.06 -4.32 -11.48
C SER A 541 -4.39 -3.08 -10.64
N ILE A 542 -5.41 -3.22 -9.78
CA ILE A 542 -5.85 -2.17 -8.84
C ILE A 542 -4.68 -1.67 -7.98
N ILE A 543 -3.81 -2.58 -7.52
CA ILE A 543 -2.66 -2.18 -6.70
C ILE A 543 -1.59 -1.42 -7.49
N THR A 544 -1.43 -1.70 -8.78
CA THR A 544 -0.53 -0.94 -9.66
C THR A 544 -1.08 0.48 -9.88
N ASP A 545 -2.39 0.62 -10.09
CA ASP A 545 -3.07 1.91 -10.23
C ASP A 545 -2.84 2.81 -9.00
N PHE A 546 -3.05 2.27 -7.79
CA PHE A 546 -2.82 2.98 -6.52
C PHE A 546 -1.34 3.28 -6.23
N LYS A 547 -0.40 2.41 -6.65
CA LYS A 547 1.06 2.64 -6.49
C LYS A 547 1.57 3.76 -7.40
N LEU A 548 1.08 3.84 -8.64
CA LEU A 548 1.57 4.79 -9.64
C LEU A 548 0.84 6.13 -9.59
N ASN A 549 -0.49 6.12 -9.41
CA ASN A 549 -1.31 7.33 -9.42
C ASN A 549 -1.57 7.93 -8.02
N GLY A 550 -1.28 7.17 -6.95
CA GLY A 550 -1.52 7.57 -5.57
C GLY A 550 -2.97 7.32 -5.11
N SER A 551 -3.15 7.10 -3.81
CA SER A 551 -4.41 6.60 -3.25
C SER A 551 -5.61 7.54 -3.41
N ALA A 552 -5.42 8.86 -3.35
CA ALA A 552 -6.55 9.78 -3.46
C ALA A 552 -7.09 9.80 -4.90
N VAL A 553 -6.20 9.94 -5.89
CA VAL A 553 -6.59 9.95 -7.32
C VAL A 553 -7.18 8.59 -7.71
N ALA A 554 -6.52 7.47 -7.39
CA ALA A 554 -7.00 6.12 -7.74
C ALA A 554 -8.30 5.72 -7.03
N LEU A 555 -8.57 6.23 -5.81
CA LEU A 555 -9.87 6.05 -5.16
C LEU A 555 -10.96 6.83 -5.89
N THR A 556 -10.70 8.09 -6.27
CA THR A 556 -11.69 8.95 -6.93
C THR A 556 -12.08 8.48 -8.34
N THR A 557 -11.14 7.96 -9.13
CA THR A 557 -11.42 7.39 -10.46
C THR A 557 -12.36 6.18 -10.40
N ARG A 558 -12.31 5.44 -9.29
CA ARG A 558 -13.14 4.24 -9.03
C ARG A 558 -14.50 4.53 -8.38
N ILE A 559 -14.85 5.80 -8.14
CA ILE A 559 -16.21 6.16 -7.70
C ILE A 559 -17.22 5.98 -8.86
N ARG A 560 -16.78 6.20 -10.09
CA ARG A 560 -17.61 6.07 -11.31
C ARG A 560 -17.01 5.07 -12.29
N VAL A 561 -17.05 3.79 -11.92
CA VAL A 561 -16.72 2.68 -12.82
C VAL A 561 -17.84 2.51 -13.86
N PRO A 562 -17.61 2.81 -15.17
CA PRO A 562 -18.52 2.41 -16.22
C PRO A 562 -18.61 0.89 -16.29
N ILE A 563 -19.79 0.35 -16.59
CA ILE A 563 -20.00 -1.11 -16.67
C ILE A 563 -19.65 -1.62 -18.07
N MET A 564 -20.15 -0.94 -19.11
CA MET A 564 -20.04 -1.36 -20.51
C MET A 564 -20.26 -0.17 -21.42
N ASP A 565 -19.55 -0.12 -22.55
CA ASP A 565 -19.82 0.84 -23.62
C ASP A 565 -21.18 0.57 -24.28
N LYS A 566 -21.97 1.63 -24.51
CA LYS A 566 -23.28 1.52 -25.18
C LYS A 566 -23.11 1.05 -26.64
N PRO A 567 -23.65 -0.12 -27.03
CA PRO A 567 -23.58 -0.56 -28.42
C PRO A 567 -24.38 0.36 -29.34
N SER A 568 -23.88 0.55 -30.57
CA SER A 568 -24.60 1.28 -31.61
C SER A 568 -25.98 0.65 -31.88
N GLY A 569 -26.99 1.47 -32.19
CA GLY A 569 -28.36 1.01 -32.44
C GLY A 569 -29.14 0.50 -31.21
N TYR A 570 -28.55 0.47 -30.00
CA TYR A 570 -29.26 0.04 -28.78
C TYR A 570 -30.53 0.84 -28.53
N SER A 571 -31.67 0.14 -28.55
CA SER A 571 -33.02 0.69 -28.39
C SER A 571 -34.03 -0.41 -28.04
N LYS A 572 -35.18 -0.04 -27.46
CA LYS A 572 -36.29 -0.98 -27.15
C LYS A 572 -36.71 -1.81 -28.37
N LYS A 573 -36.78 -1.19 -29.56
CA LYS A 573 -37.15 -1.84 -30.83
C LYS A 573 -36.09 -2.85 -31.29
N ALA A 574 -34.80 -2.52 -31.15
CA ALA A 574 -33.71 -3.43 -31.49
C ALA A 574 -33.70 -4.67 -30.57
N ILE A 575 -33.83 -4.48 -29.26
CA ILE A 575 -33.89 -5.58 -28.29
C ILE A 575 -35.11 -6.47 -28.50
N ALA A 576 -36.30 -5.90 -28.74
CA ALA A 576 -37.51 -6.67 -29.05
C ALA A 576 -37.36 -7.52 -30.33
N LYS A 577 -36.79 -6.95 -31.40
CA LYS A 577 -36.52 -7.67 -32.65
C LYS A 577 -35.52 -8.83 -32.44
N LEU A 578 -34.49 -8.60 -31.62
CA LEU A 578 -33.49 -9.62 -31.32
C LEU A 578 -34.05 -10.73 -30.41
N SER A 579 -34.87 -10.41 -29.41
CA SER A 579 -35.62 -11.39 -28.61
C SER A 579 -36.44 -12.32 -29.49
N GLY A 580 -37.28 -11.77 -30.38
CA GLY A 580 -38.12 -12.57 -31.27
C GLY A 580 -37.34 -13.44 -32.26
N LYS A 581 -36.14 -13.01 -32.70
CA LYS A 581 -35.21 -13.83 -33.48
C LYS A 581 -34.71 -15.03 -32.66
N LEU A 582 -34.23 -14.76 -31.44
CA LEU A 582 -33.66 -15.77 -30.54
C LEU A 582 -34.70 -16.74 -30.00
N GLU A 583 -35.96 -16.31 -29.83
CA GLU A 583 -37.09 -17.19 -29.51
C GLU A 583 -37.35 -18.24 -30.58
N LYS A 584 -37.41 -17.84 -31.86
CA LYS A 584 -37.53 -18.79 -32.98
C LYS A 584 -36.34 -19.76 -33.03
N GLN A 585 -35.15 -19.27 -32.74
CA GLN A 585 -33.93 -20.08 -32.73
C GLN A 585 -33.88 -21.09 -31.58
N ALA A 586 -34.33 -20.71 -30.37
CA ALA A 586 -34.46 -21.64 -29.25
C ALA A 586 -35.43 -22.78 -29.59
N LEU A 587 -36.57 -22.47 -30.21
CA LEU A 587 -37.51 -23.50 -30.68
C LEU A 587 -36.87 -24.45 -31.71
N LEU A 588 -36.06 -23.93 -32.65
CA LEU A 588 -35.33 -24.78 -33.61
C LEU A 588 -34.30 -25.70 -32.94
N ILE A 589 -33.54 -25.20 -31.97
CA ILE A 589 -32.61 -26.03 -31.18
C ILE A 589 -33.40 -27.10 -30.40
N ASN A 590 -34.48 -26.71 -29.73
CA ASN A 590 -35.31 -27.58 -28.89
C ASN A 590 -36.08 -28.67 -29.66
N LYS A 591 -36.11 -28.64 -30.99
CA LYS A 591 -36.60 -29.77 -31.81
C LYS A 591 -35.68 -31.00 -31.77
N THR A 592 -34.40 -30.81 -31.44
CA THR A 592 -33.39 -31.89 -31.40
C THR A 592 -32.84 -32.16 -29.99
N ARG A 593 -33.15 -31.27 -29.04
CA ARG A 593 -32.78 -31.37 -27.64
C ARG A 593 -33.96 -31.88 -26.83
N ASN A 594 -33.84 -33.10 -26.32
CA ASN A 594 -34.93 -33.78 -25.64
C ASN A 594 -34.85 -33.69 -24.11
N ASN A 595 -33.64 -33.53 -23.54
CA ASN A 595 -33.45 -33.50 -22.09
C ASN A 595 -33.92 -32.16 -21.47
N ASN A 596 -34.32 -32.21 -20.21
CA ASN A 596 -34.70 -31.06 -19.40
C ASN A 596 -33.77 -30.93 -18.18
N ILE A 597 -32.69 -30.16 -18.34
CA ILE A 597 -31.62 -29.99 -17.34
C ILE A 597 -32.10 -29.67 -15.92
N LYS A 598 -33.29 -29.09 -15.74
CA LYS A 598 -33.88 -28.78 -14.41
C LYS A 598 -34.03 -30.02 -13.52
N ASP A 599 -34.16 -31.21 -14.13
CA ASP A 599 -34.41 -32.49 -13.48
C ASP A 599 -33.07 -33.20 -13.14
N ASP A 600 -31.96 -32.77 -13.75
CA ASP A 600 -30.61 -33.28 -13.54
C ASP A 600 -29.91 -32.63 -12.32
N THR A 601 -28.82 -33.25 -11.86
CA THR A 601 -27.87 -32.62 -10.92
C THR A 601 -26.68 -32.05 -11.69
N VAL A 602 -26.54 -30.73 -11.73
CA VAL A 602 -25.37 -30.06 -12.31
C VAL A 602 -24.45 -29.51 -11.20
N ILE A 603 -23.17 -29.83 -11.30
CA ILE A 603 -22.14 -29.43 -10.35
C ILE A 603 -21.08 -28.62 -11.10
N TYR A 604 -20.96 -27.33 -10.78
CA TYR A 604 -19.85 -26.50 -11.25
C TYR A 604 -18.75 -26.56 -10.20
N VAL A 605 -17.53 -26.87 -10.61
CA VAL A 605 -16.34 -26.92 -9.77
C VAL A 605 -15.33 -25.92 -10.32
N LEU A 606 -15.30 -24.74 -9.70
CA LEU A 606 -14.17 -23.84 -9.77
C LEU A 606 -13.08 -24.43 -8.87
N SER A 607 -12.05 -24.99 -9.50
CA SER A 607 -10.89 -25.56 -8.83
C SER A 607 -9.79 -24.51 -8.75
N GLU A 608 -9.66 -23.90 -7.57
CA GLU A 608 -8.71 -22.82 -7.27
C GLU A 608 -7.31 -23.07 -7.85
N SER A 609 -6.83 -22.09 -8.62
CA SER A 609 -5.51 -22.04 -9.27
C SER A 609 -5.14 -23.26 -10.13
N PHE A 610 -6.09 -24.12 -10.53
CA PHE A 610 -5.80 -25.43 -11.13
C PHE A 610 -5.38 -25.34 -12.61
N SER A 611 -4.11 -25.59 -12.87
CA SER A 611 -3.56 -25.65 -14.24
C SER A 611 -2.35 -26.59 -14.30
N ASN A 612 -2.22 -27.37 -15.37
CA ASN A 612 -1.04 -28.25 -15.55
C ASN A 612 0.25 -27.43 -15.74
N PRO A 613 1.19 -27.44 -14.78
CA PRO A 613 2.44 -26.68 -14.89
C PRO A 613 3.36 -27.16 -16.01
N GLN A 614 3.19 -28.38 -16.54
CA GLN A 614 3.97 -28.86 -17.70
C GLN A 614 3.74 -28.05 -18.98
N ARG A 615 2.65 -27.25 -19.06
CA ARG A 615 2.44 -26.32 -20.18
C ARG A 615 3.27 -25.05 -20.10
N VAL A 616 3.88 -24.74 -18.96
CA VAL A 616 4.61 -23.47 -18.78
C VAL A 616 5.96 -23.55 -19.49
N PRO A 617 6.28 -22.62 -20.41
CA PRO A 617 7.49 -22.70 -21.22
C PRO A 617 8.78 -22.76 -20.41
N GLY A 618 9.55 -23.82 -20.65
CA GLY A 618 10.82 -24.08 -19.96
C GLY A 618 10.67 -24.74 -18.59
N VAL A 619 9.52 -25.31 -18.23
CA VAL A 619 9.33 -26.20 -17.07
C VAL A 619 9.38 -27.66 -17.51
N SER A 620 10.14 -28.49 -16.78
CA SER A 620 10.18 -29.95 -16.97
C SER A 620 9.94 -30.66 -15.64
N MET A 621 8.97 -31.59 -15.63
CA MET A 621 8.57 -32.38 -14.46
C MET A 621 7.68 -33.57 -14.85
N GLN A 622 7.54 -34.53 -13.94
CA GLN A 622 6.49 -35.56 -13.97
C GLN A 622 5.09 -34.94 -14.09
N ASP A 623 4.16 -35.60 -14.80
CA ASP A 623 2.75 -35.18 -14.84
C ASP A 623 2.12 -35.15 -13.43
N PRO A 624 1.70 -33.98 -12.92
CA PRO A 624 1.09 -33.87 -11.60
C PRO A 624 -0.42 -34.13 -11.60
N ILE A 625 -1.08 -34.15 -12.77
CA ILE A 625 -2.54 -34.32 -12.91
C ILE A 625 -2.95 -35.49 -13.84
N PRO A 626 -2.34 -36.69 -13.70
CA PRO A 626 -2.51 -37.78 -14.67
C PRO A 626 -3.94 -38.32 -14.76
N ASN A 627 -4.74 -38.23 -13.70
CA ASN A 627 -6.12 -38.72 -13.72
C ASN A 627 -7.03 -37.74 -14.48
N THR A 628 -6.80 -36.44 -14.32
CA THR A 628 -7.43 -35.36 -15.08
C THR A 628 -7.07 -35.48 -16.56
N ASN A 629 -5.79 -35.63 -16.91
CA ASN A 629 -5.36 -35.80 -18.31
C ASN A 629 -6.02 -37.03 -18.97
N LYS A 630 -6.11 -38.15 -18.25
CA LYS A 630 -6.82 -39.37 -18.71
C LYS A 630 -8.34 -39.17 -18.85
N LEU A 631 -8.96 -38.36 -18.00
CA LEU A 631 -10.39 -38.02 -18.09
C LEU A 631 -10.68 -37.08 -19.28
N LYS A 632 -9.84 -36.06 -19.49
CA LYS A 632 -9.97 -35.09 -20.60
C LYS A 632 -10.06 -35.78 -21.96
N GLN A 633 -9.27 -36.84 -22.19
CA GLN A 633 -9.33 -37.64 -23.42
C GLN A 633 -10.72 -38.30 -23.66
N LYS A 634 -11.46 -38.60 -22.59
CA LYS A 634 -12.72 -39.37 -22.62
C LYS A 634 -13.99 -38.53 -22.67
N THR A 635 -13.92 -37.22 -22.43
CA THR A 635 -15.10 -36.36 -22.31
C THR A 635 -14.88 -35.00 -22.99
N THR A 636 -15.83 -34.06 -22.91
CA THR A 636 -15.60 -32.69 -23.40
C THR A 636 -14.52 -32.02 -22.56
N SER A 637 -13.48 -31.51 -23.20
CA SER A 637 -12.38 -30.85 -22.51
C SER A 637 -11.54 -29.98 -23.44
N GLY A 638 -10.66 -29.18 -22.85
CA GLY A 638 -9.72 -28.33 -23.58
C GLY A 638 -8.90 -27.48 -22.62
N LEU A 639 -8.60 -26.26 -23.04
CA LEU A 639 -8.05 -25.18 -22.23
C LEU A 639 -9.09 -24.08 -22.07
N MET A 640 -9.13 -23.43 -20.91
CA MET A 640 -9.92 -22.23 -20.68
C MET A 640 -9.00 -21.03 -20.76
N ASP A 641 -9.29 -20.09 -21.66
CA ASP A 641 -8.70 -18.76 -21.65
C ASP A 641 -9.29 -18.01 -20.45
N SER A 642 -8.42 -17.55 -19.55
CA SER A 642 -8.79 -16.85 -18.33
C SER A 642 -8.50 -15.37 -18.43
N TYR A 643 -9.35 -14.56 -17.80
CA TYR A 643 -9.04 -13.17 -17.52
C TYR A 643 -7.88 -13.02 -16.50
N GLY A 644 -7.67 -14.01 -15.64
CA GLY A 644 -6.84 -13.92 -14.44
C GLY A 644 -5.48 -14.61 -14.51
N TYR A 645 -4.52 -14.05 -13.77
CA TYR A 645 -3.21 -14.66 -13.47
C TYR A 645 -2.86 -14.40 -12.00
N GLY A 646 -2.77 -15.46 -11.19
CA GLY A 646 -2.56 -15.35 -9.74
C GLY A 646 -3.69 -14.67 -8.96
N GLY A 647 -4.87 -14.54 -9.56
CA GLY A 647 -6.07 -13.91 -9.00
C GLY A 647 -7.14 -13.77 -10.08
N GLY A 648 -8.35 -13.37 -9.69
CA GLY A 648 -9.49 -13.17 -10.60
C GLY A 648 -10.63 -14.20 -10.43
N THR A 649 -10.54 -15.09 -9.44
CA THR A 649 -11.52 -16.15 -9.12
C THR A 649 -12.98 -15.73 -9.25
N ALA A 650 -13.37 -14.59 -8.69
CA ALA A 650 -14.75 -14.12 -8.68
C ALA A 650 -15.27 -13.67 -10.05
N ASP A 651 -14.35 -13.30 -10.95
CA ASP A 651 -14.67 -12.77 -12.28
C ASP A 651 -14.94 -13.95 -13.22
N ILE A 652 -14.13 -15.01 -13.12
CA ILE A 652 -14.33 -16.30 -13.79
C ILE A 652 -15.57 -17.02 -13.23
N GLU A 653 -15.81 -16.95 -11.92
CA GLU A 653 -17.04 -17.47 -11.28
C GLU A 653 -18.29 -16.75 -11.80
N TYR A 654 -18.23 -15.42 -11.95
CA TYR A 654 -19.30 -14.63 -12.54
C TYR A 654 -19.54 -15.00 -14.02
N GLU A 655 -18.50 -15.09 -14.84
CA GLU A 655 -18.57 -15.52 -16.24
C GLU A 655 -19.26 -16.87 -16.39
N ALA A 656 -18.75 -17.90 -15.71
CA ALA A 656 -19.23 -19.27 -15.84
C ALA A 656 -20.69 -19.43 -15.42
N LEU A 657 -21.09 -18.77 -14.33
CA LEU A 657 -22.45 -18.81 -13.82
C LEU A 657 -23.43 -17.99 -14.68
N THR A 658 -23.03 -16.80 -15.14
CA THR A 658 -23.96 -15.91 -15.87
C THR A 658 -24.04 -16.22 -17.35
N GLY A 659 -22.93 -16.60 -17.99
CA GLY A 659 -22.81 -16.61 -19.44
C GLY A 659 -22.54 -15.23 -20.03
N LEU A 660 -22.00 -14.28 -19.25
CA LEU A 660 -21.60 -12.94 -19.71
C LEU A 660 -20.09 -12.76 -19.68
N SER A 661 -19.54 -12.33 -20.82
CA SER A 661 -18.10 -12.16 -21.00
C SER A 661 -17.60 -10.82 -20.46
N LEU A 662 -16.56 -10.85 -19.63
CA LEU A 662 -15.78 -9.71 -19.14
C LEU A 662 -15.17 -8.91 -20.28
N ASN A 663 -14.83 -9.58 -21.39
CA ASN A 663 -14.31 -8.98 -22.62
C ASN A 663 -15.27 -7.98 -23.29
N ASN A 664 -16.56 -7.99 -22.91
CA ASN A 664 -17.54 -7.00 -23.35
C ASN A 664 -17.73 -5.86 -22.34
N PHE A 665 -17.29 -6.00 -21.08
CA PHE A 665 -17.39 -4.93 -20.10
C PHE A 665 -16.31 -3.87 -20.31
N ALA A 666 -16.51 -2.69 -19.71
CA ALA A 666 -15.46 -1.68 -19.64
C ALA A 666 -14.34 -2.24 -18.74
N PRO A 667 -13.05 -2.21 -19.16
CA PRO A 667 -11.97 -2.82 -18.37
C PRO A 667 -11.73 -2.22 -16.97
N SER A 668 -12.34 -1.07 -16.65
CA SER A 668 -12.42 -0.56 -15.27
C SER A 668 -13.27 -1.42 -14.34
N LEU A 669 -14.21 -2.19 -14.87
CA LEU A 669 -15.04 -3.13 -14.12
C LEU A 669 -14.19 -4.34 -13.73
N SER A 670 -13.48 -4.20 -12.62
CA SER A 670 -12.48 -5.14 -12.14
C SER A 670 -13.06 -6.33 -11.39
N THR A 671 -14.22 -6.21 -10.74
CA THR A 671 -14.93 -7.37 -10.18
C THR A 671 -16.46 -7.21 -10.24
N PRO A 672 -17.17 -7.93 -11.13
CA PRO A 672 -18.62 -7.77 -11.30
C PRO A 672 -19.46 -7.99 -10.03
N TYR A 673 -19.13 -8.96 -9.17
CA TYR A 673 -19.84 -9.16 -7.90
C TYR A 673 -19.78 -7.96 -6.95
N VAL A 674 -18.75 -7.14 -7.07
CA VAL A 674 -18.52 -5.99 -6.22
C VAL A 674 -19.01 -4.72 -6.93
N GLU A 675 -18.62 -4.50 -8.19
CA GLU A 675 -18.80 -3.23 -8.90
C GLU A 675 -20.04 -3.18 -9.82
N LEU A 676 -20.64 -4.33 -10.18
CA LEU A 676 -21.87 -4.42 -11.01
C LEU A 676 -23.09 -4.90 -10.20
N MET A 677 -23.01 -6.05 -9.52
CA MET A 677 -24.17 -6.69 -8.88
C MET A 677 -25.00 -5.75 -7.98
N PRO A 678 -24.40 -4.87 -7.13
CA PRO A 678 -25.17 -3.95 -6.29
C PRO A 678 -25.94 -2.84 -7.04
N LYS A 679 -25.71 -2.69 -8.35
CA LYS A 679 -26.34 -1.65 -9.20
C LYS A 679 -27.51 -2.18 -10.05
N ILE A 680 -27.69 -3.50 -10.11
CA ILE A 680 -28.74 -4.17 -10.91
C ILE A 680 -29.70 -4.92 -9.99
N ASN A 681 -30.92 -5.20 -10.44
CA ASN A 681 -31.93 -5.93 -9.65
C ASN A 681 -31.97 -7.44 -9.96
N TYR A 682 -31.52 -7.85 -11.14
CA TYR A 682 -31.53 -9.23 -11.62
C TYR A 682 -30.35 -9.44 -12.57
N GLN A 683 -29.73 -10.60 -12.44
CA GLN A 683 -28.66 -11.06 -13.30
C GLN A 683 -29.03 -12.49 -13.74
N PRO A 684 -29.31 -12.75 -15.03
CA PRO A 684 -29.58 -14.10 -15.51
C PRO A 684 -28.35 -15.00 -15.30
N SER A 685 -28.61 -16.27 -14.97
CA SER A 685 -27.57 -17.26 -14.71
C SER A 685 -28.04 -18.70 -14.88
N VAL A 686 -27.10 -19.65 -14.91
CA VAL A 686 -27.38 -21.10 -14.98
C VAL A 686 -28.29 -21.57 -13.84
N LEU A 687 -28.29 -20.87 -12.70
CA LEU A 687 -29.18 -21.11 -11.56
C LEU A 687 -30.67 -20.92 -11.87
N ASP A 688 -31.03 -20.14 -12.89
CA ASP A 688 -32.43 -19.92 -13.29
C ASP A 688 -33.04 -21.16 -13.97
N LEU A 689 -32.21 -22.14 -14.37
CA LEU A 689 -32.64 -23.43 -14.91
C LEU A 689 -33.07 -24.42 -13.81
N PHE A 690 -32.79 -24.16 -12.53
CA PHE A 690 -32.99 -25.11 -11.43
C PHE A 690 -33.87 -24.58 -10.31
N LYS A 691 -34.66 -25.47 -9.70
CA LYS A 691 -35.46 -25.18 -8.50
C LYS A 691 -34.62 -25.17 -7.23
N THR A 692 -33.73 -26.15 -7.07
CA THR A 692 -32.84 -26.27 -5.91
C THR A 692 -31.42 -25.88 -6.33
N LYS A 693 -30.79 -24.98 -5.59
CA LYS A 693 -29.51 -24.37 -5.97
C LYS A 693 -28.69 -24.01 -4.75
N ASN A 694 -27.56 -24.68 -4.57
CA ASN A 694 -26.69 -24.52 -3.41
C ASN A 694 -25.28 -24.08 -3.85
N ALA A 695 -24.65 -23.25 -3.03
CA ALA A 695 -23.23 -22.91 -3.17
C ALA A 695 -22.42 -23.52 -2.02
N ILE A 696 -21.17 -23.88 -2.30
CA ILE A 696 -20.20 -24.43 -1.35
C ILE A 696 -18.89 -23.67 -1.57
N HIS A 697 -18.35 -23.07 -0.53
CA HIS A 697 -17.01 -22.48 -0.55
C HIS A 697 -16.35 -22.77 0.81
N PRO A 698 -15.29 -23.60 0.89
CA PRO A 698 -14.74 -24.07 2.16
C PRO A 698 -13.80 -23.02 2.80
N PHE A 699 -14.27 -21.78 2.84
CA PHE A 699 -13.56 -20.61 3.35
C PHE A 699 -14.54 -19.57 3.91
N HIS A 700 -14.08 -18.34 4.15
CA HIS A 700 -14.90 -17.29 4.74
C HIS A 700 -15.82 -16.64 3.69
N PRO A 701 -17.15 -16.56 3.93
CA PRO A 701 -18.14 -16.32 2.87
C PRO A 701 -18.19 -14.89 2.32
N ARG A 702 -17.58 -13.91 3.01
CA ARG A 702 -17.76 -12.48 2.69
C ARG A 702 -16.78 -11.93 1.64
N PHE A 703 -15.76 -12.72 1.26
CA PHE A 703 -14.85 -12.31 0.19
C PHE A 703 -15.61 -12.15 -1.14
N TYR A 704 -15.14 -11.21 -1.97
CA TYR A 704 -15.74 -10.84 -3.27
C TYR A 704 -17.25 -10.53 -3.23
N ASN A 705 -17.79 -10.07 -2.09
CA ASN A 705 -19.23 -9.80 -1.92
C ASN A 705 -20.13 -11.04 -2.15
N ARG A 706 -19.58 -12.27 -2.09
CA ARG A 706 -20.31 -13.51 -2.41
C ARG A 706 -21.62 -13.68 -1.66
N VAL A 707 -21.72 -13.30 -0.38
CA VAL A 707 -22.98 -13.37 0.39
C VAL A 707 -24.14 -12.65 -0.32
N ASN A 708 -23.91 -11.44 -0.82
CA ASN A 708 -24.95 -10.64 -1.47
C ASN A 708 -25.15 -11.07 -2.92
N ALA A 709 -24.05 -11.28 -3.66
CA ALA A 709 -24.10 -11.74 -5.05
C ALA A 709 -24.82 -13.10 -5.18
N PHE A 710 -24.51 -14.07 -4.32
CA PHE A 710 -25.14 -15.40 -4.35
C PHE A 710 -26.62 -15.35 -3.96
N LYS A 711 -27.00 -14.49 -3.00
CA LYS A 711 -28.41 -14.24 -2.66
C LYS A 711 -29.16 -13.65 -3.87
N GLN A 712 -28.51 -12.79 -4.65
CA GLN A 712 -29.10 -12.10 -5.79
C GLN A 712 -29.20 -12.98 -7.04
N LEU A 713 -28.21 -13.84 -7.30
CA LEU A 713 -28.29 -14.95 -8.26
C LEU A 713 -29.33 -16.01 -7.82
N GLY A 714 -29.66 -16.06 -6.53
CA GLY A 714 -30.76 -16.82 -5.97
C GLY A 714 -30.40 -18.21 -5.44
N PHE A 715 -29.17 -18.42 -4.96
CA PHE A 715 -28.82 -19.65 -4.23
C PHE A 715 -29.66 -19.78 -2.94
N ASP A 716 -30.22 -20.96 -2.69
CA ASP A 716 -31.03 -21.27 -1.50
C ASP A 716 -30.18 -21.31 -0.23
N LYS A 717 -29.00 -21.94 -0.32
CA LYS A 717 -28.04 -22.06 0.78
C LYS A 717 -26.62 -21.89 0.26
N PHE A 718 -25.81 -21.18 1.05
CA PHE A 718 -24.38 -21.01 0.82
C PHE A 718 -23.60 -21.67 1.97
N TYR A 719 -23.15 -22.91 1.76
CA TYR A 719 -22.36 -23.67 2.72
C TYR A 719 -20.92 -23.17 2.76
N ASN A 720 -20.44 -22.79 3.95
CA ASN A 720 -19.14 -22.17 4.14
C ASN A 720 -18.56 -22.42 5.54
N THR A 721 -17.45 -21.79 5.91
CA THR A 721 -16.82 -21.98 7.25
C THR A 721 -17.58 -21.35 8.42
N SER A 722 -18.56 -20.49 8.15
CA SER A 722 -19.33 -19.71 9.12
C SER A 722 -20.78 -20.19 9.27
N ALA A 723 -21.42 -19.83 10.38
CA ALA A 723 -22.85 -20.04 10.61
C ALA A 723 -23.71 -19.15 9.65
N PRO A 724 -24.97 -19.53 9.35
CA PRO A 724 -25.67 -20.73 9.82
C PRO A 724 -25.33 -22.01 9.03
N ASN A 725 -24.96 -21.88 7.75
CA ASN A 725 -24.71 -23.01 6.85
C ASN A 725 -23.25 -23.48 6.93
N LYS A 726 -22.82 -24.01 8.08
CA LYS A 726 -21.44 -24.47 8.25
C LYS A 726 -21.19 -25.78 7.49
N ILE A 727 -20.08 -25.87 6.77
CA ILE A 727 -19.62 -27.12 6.14
C ILE A 727 -19.26 -28.19 7.18
N LYS A 728 -19.46 -29.47 6.87
CA LYS A 728 -19.14 -30.58 7.79
C LYS A 728 -17.71 -31.10 7.67
N TYR A 729 -17.16 -31.16 6.45
CA TYR A 729 -15.82 -31.68 6.21
C TYR A 729 -14.80 -30.54 6.11
N THR A 730 -13.81 -30.54 7.01
CA THR A 730 -12.87 -29.42 7.18
C THR A 730 -11.41 -29.84 7.30
N LYS A 731 -11.02 -31.04 6.84
CA LYS A 731 -9.61 -31.48 6.90
C LYS A 731 -8.79 -30.74 5.85
N ALA A 732 -7.60 -30.29 6.21
CA ALA A 732 -6.58 -29.77 5.29
C ALA A 732 -5.67 -30.89 4.77
N ILE A 733 -4.83 -30.61 3.77
CA ILE A 733 -3.69 -31.48 3.43
C ILE A 733 -2.74 -31.53 4.64
N GLY A 734 -2.36 -32.74 5.07
CA GLY A 734 -1.36 -32.95 6.12
C GLY A 734 0.04 -33.23 5.57
N GLY A 735 1.07 -32.82 6.31
CA GLY A 735 2.47 -33.16 6.05
C GLY A 735 3.03 -34.22 7.01
N VAL A 736 4.24 -34.72 6.72
CA VAL A 736 4.95 -35.68 7.59
C VAL A 736 5.63 -34.92 8.73
N ASN A 737 5.28 -35.26 9.98
CA ASN A 737 5.71 -34.62 11.23
C ASN A 737 5.34 -33.12 11.32
N SER A 738 4.31 -32.80 12.11
CA SER A 738 3.57 -31.52 12.01
C SER A 738 4.33 -30.22 12.29
N VAL A 739 5.56 -30.28 12.83
CA VAL A 739 6.49 -29.13 12.83
C VAL A 739 7.89 -29.64 12.53
N ASN A 740 8.55 -29.06 11.52
CA ASN A 740 9.97 -29.24 11.29
C ASN A 740 10.58 -27.88 10.91
N ASN A 741 11.69 -27.50 11.55
CA ASN A 741 12.38 -26.21 11.37
C ASN A 741 11.48 -24.96 11.41
N GLY A 742 10.42 -24.96 12.23
CA GLY A 742 9.51 -23.82 12.42
C GLY A 742 8.51 -23.58 11.27
N ILE A 743 8.48 -24.44 10.24
CA ILE A 743 7.50 -24.40 9.15
C ILE A 743 6.34 -25.33 9.50
N ASN A 744 5.10 -24.82 9.45
CA ASN A 744 3.90 -25.65 9.53
C ASN A 744 3.79 -26.48 8.24
N GLN A 745 3.85 -27.81 8.35
CA GLN A 745 3.85 -28.73 7.21
C GLN A 745 2.44 -29.10 6.70
N ASN A 746 1.38 -28.54 7.31
CA ASN A 746 0.00 -28.71 6.85
C ASN A 746 -0.44 -27.52 5.98
N SER A 747 -1.38 -27.74 5.06
CA SER A 747 -2.04 -26.63 4.38
C SER A 747 -2.88 -25.81 5.36
N LYS A 748 -3.01 -24.50 5.09
CA LYS A 748 -3.89 -23.59 5.84
C LYS A 748 -5.35 -23.67 5.37
N TYR A 749 -5.58 -24.23 4.19
CA TYR A 749 -6.89 -24.30 3.54
C TYR A 749 -7.47 -25.71 3.65
N ILE A 750 -8.80 -25.78 3.62
CA ILE A 750 -9.53 -27.05 3.61
C ILE A 750 -9.29 -27.75 2.26
N SER A 751 -9.01 -29.05 2.33
CA SER A 751 -8.69 -29.88 1.16
C SER A 751 -9.86 -30.00 0.19
N ASP A 752 -9.54 -30.18 -1.09
CA ASP A 752 -10.50 -30.48 -2.14
C ASP A 752 -11.18 -31.83 -1.91
N GLU A 753 -10.48 -32.78 -1.28
CA GLU A 753 -11.07 -34.05 -0.83
C GLU A 753 -12.20 -33.83 0.19
N SER A 754 -12.03 -32.88 1.12
CA SER A 754 -13.10 -32.48 2.04
C SER A 754 -14.21 -31.69 1.33
N ALA A 755 -13.86 -30.83 0.36
CA ALA A 755 -14.83 -30.09 -0.44
C ALA A 755 -15.72 -31.01 -1.30
N TYR A 756 -15.16 -32.07 -1.90
CA TYR A 756 -15.92 -33.04 -2.69
C TYR A 756 -16.78 -33.95 -1.80
N LYS A 757 -16.34 -34.29 -0.58
CA LYS A 757 -17.20 -34.93 0.43
C LYS A 757 -18.38 -34.05 0.83
N GLU A 758 -18.18 -32.74 0.88
CA GLU A 758 -19.24 -31.75 1.13
C GLU A 758 -20.21 -31.63 -0.07
N VAL A 759 -19.72 -31.65 -1.31
CA VAL A 759 -20.55 -31.76 -2.52
C VAL A 759 -21.42 -33.01 -2.46
N LYS A 760 -20.84 -34.20 -2.18
CA LYS A 760 -21.58 -35.46 -2.02
C LYS A 760 -22.68 -35.34 -0.96
N ARG A 761 -22.36 -34.70 0.17
CA ARG A 761 -23.31 -34.46 1.27
C ARG A 761 -24.48 -33.59 0.84
N VAL A 762 -24.21 -32.47 0.17
CA VAL A 762 -25.25 -31.53 -0.30
C VAL A 762 -26.09 -32.15 -1.42
N MET A 763 -25.46 -32.82 -2.38
CA MET A 763 -26.12 -33.53 -3.48
C MET A 763 -27.16 -34.54 -2.98
N ASN A 764 -26.84 -35.26 -1.90
CA ASN A 764 -27.71 -36.28 -1.31
C ASN A 764 -28.85 -35.71 -0.44
N MET A 765 -28.90 -34.40 -0.18
CA MET A 765 -30.00 -33.78 0.58
C MET A 765 -31.25 -33.55 -0.25
N ASN A 766 -31.08 -33.25 -1.54
CA ASN A 766 -32.20 -33.16 -2.47
C ASN A 766 -32.45 -34.51 -3.14
N LYS A 767 -33.71 -34.82 -3.45
CA LYS A 767 -34.06 -36.00 -4.26
C LYS A 767 -34.22 -35.65 -5.75
N GLY A 768 -34.69 -34.45 -6.09
CA GLY A 768 -34.82 -33.99 -7.48
C GLY A 768 -33.52 -33.45 -8.08
N GLY A 769 -33.68 -32.78 -9.22
CA GLY A 769 -32.63 -32.01 -9.90
C GLY A 769 -32.20 -30.77 -9.11
N GLN A 770 -30.94 -30.36 -9.29
CA GLN A 770 -30.31 -29.28 -8.53
C GLN A 770 -29.06 -28.72 -9.21
N PHE A 771 -28.75 -27.48 -8.88
CA PHE A 771 -27.45 -26.87 -9.16
C PHE A 771 -26.58 -26.83 -7.90
N ILE A 772 -25.29 -27.16 -8.03
CA ILE A 772 -24.27 -27.01 -6.97
C ILE A 772 -23.08 -26.25 -7.54
N GLN A 773 -22.80 -25.05 -7.01
CA GLN A 773 -21.51 -24.39 -7.21
C GLN A 773 -20.56 -24.82 -6.09
N LEU A 774 -19.39 -25.34 -6.45
CA LEU A 774 -18.24 -25.46 -5.55
C LEU A 774 -17.13 -24.54 -6.05
N SER A 775 -16.65 -23.66 -5.17
CA SER A 775 -15.43 -22.88 -5.39
C SER A 775 -14.41 -23.27 -4.32
N THR A 776 -13.33 -23.95 -4.70
CA THR A 776 -12.37 -24.50 -3.73
C THR A 776 -11.41 -23.44 -3.18
N MET A 777 -10.40 -23.86 -2.40
CA MET A 777 -9.33 -22.99 -1.87
C MET A 777 -7.99 -23.71 -1.67
N GLN A 778 -7.92 -25.03 -1.88
CA GLN A 778 -6.78 -25.84 -1.41
C GLN A 778 -5.45 -25.35 -1.97
N ASN A 779 -5.43 -25.02 -3.26
CA ASN A 779 -4.23 -24.64 -4.00
C ASN A 779 -4.08 -23.10 -4.09
N HIS A 780 -4.74 -22.33 -3.21
CA HIS A 780 -4.56 -20.87 -3.17
C HIS A 780 -3.19 -20.51 -2.56
N MET A 781 -2.60 -19.40 -3.00
CA MET A 781 -1.36 -18.87 -2.43
C MET A 781 -1.47 -18.55 -0.91
N PRO A 782 -0.36 -18.49 -0.14
CA PRO A 782 1.04 -18.63 -0.55
C PRO A 782 1.55 -20.08 -0.55
N TYR A 783 2.24 -20.46 -1.62
CA TYR A 783 3.00 -21.70 -1.72
C TYR A 783 4.30 -21.57 -0.90
N VAL A 784 4.43 -22.30 0.21
CA VAL A 784 5.61 -22.21 1.08
C VAL A 784 6.65 -23.24 0.67
N ALA A 785 7.86 -22.80 0.32
CA ALA A 785 8.96 -23.69 -0.03
C ALA A 785 9.23 -24.72 1.08
N GLY A 786 9.27 -26.01 0.72
CA GLY A 786 9.54 -27.10 1.66
C GLY A 786 8.38 -27.48 2.59
N GLN A 787 7.16 -26.96 2.37
CA GLN A 787 5.97 -27.19 3.22
C GLN A 787 5.54 -28.66 3.34
N TYR A 788 5.93 -29.53 2.41
CA TYR A 788 5.59 -30.97 2.45
C TYR A 788 6.81 -31.89 2.57
N GLY A 789 8.00 -31.31 2.81
CA GLY A 789 9.25 -32.02 3.08
C GLY A 789 9.55 -33.17 2.10
N LYS A 790 9.97 -34.32 2.65
CA LYS A 790 10.20 -35.57 1.89
C LYS A 790 8.92 -36.21 1.33
N GLY A 791 7.73 -35.76 1.76
CA GLY A 791 6.45 -36.25 1.25
C GLY A 791 6.13 -35.75 -0.16
N ASN A 792 6.86 -34.77 -0.67
CA ASN A 792 6.69 -34.21 -2.00
C ASN A 792 7.60 -34.91 -3.04
N PRO A 793 7.04 -35.75 -3.95
CA PRO A 793 7.83 -36.55 -4.87
C PRO A 793 8.33 -35.77 -6.11
N PHE A 794 7.82 -34.57 -6.36
CA PHE A 794 8.08 -33.87 -7.63
C PHE A 794 9.53 -33.38 -7.72
N ALA A 795 10.25 -33.88 -8.72
CA ALA A 795 11.45 -33.22 -9.24
C ALA A 795 11.02 -32.26 -10.36
N ILE A 796 11.54 -31.03 -10.32
CA ILE A 796 11.21 -29.97 -11.27
C ILE A 796 12.51 -29.27 -11.66
N THR A 797 12.74 -29.14 -12.96
CA THR A 797 13.85 -28.39 -13.54
C THR A 797 13.30 -27.39 -14.55
N GLY A 798 14.06 -26.33 -14.83
CA GLY A 798 13.63 -25.33 -15.81
C GLY A 798 14.32 -23.99 -15.71
N GLY A 799 13.99 -23.07 -16.62
CA GLY A 799 14.53 -21.71 -16.68
C GLY A 799 13.94 -20.72 -15.67
N LEU A 800 13.28 -21.22 -14.62
CA LEU A 800 12.65 -20.44 -13.55
C LEU A 800 13.65 -20.11 -12.43
N SER A 801 13.39 -19.06 -11.64
CA SER A 801 14.20 -18.74 -10.45
C SER A 801 14.11 -19.86 -9.40
N ASP A 802 15.15 -20.06 -8.57
CA ASP A 802 15.13 -21.10 -7.51
C ASP A 802 13.95 -20.93 -6.54
N ALA A 803 13.57 -19.68 -6.27
CA ALA A 803 12.40 -19.34 -5.48
C ALA A 803 11.09 -19.75 -6.17
N SER A 804 10.97 -19.51 -7.49
CA SER A 804 9.86 -19.95 -8.33
C SER A 804 9.77 -21.47 -8.40
N LEU A 805 10.87 -22.18 -8.70
CA LEU A 805 10.96 -23.65 -8.71
C LEU A 805 10.56 -24.26 -7.37
N SER A 806 10.99 -23.68 -6.25
CA SER A 806 10.65 -24.16 -4.90
C SER A 806 9.17 -23.98 -4.56
N ARG A 807 8.54 -22.88 -5.00
CA ARG A 807 7.09 -22.66 -4.87
C ARG A 807 6.30 -23.59 -5.79
N LEU A 808 6.74 -23.72 -7.04
CA LEU A 808 6.17 -24.60 -8.05
C LEU A 808 6.15 -26.05 -7.57
N LYS A 809 7.24 -26.54 -6.97
CA LYS A 809 7.27 -27.88 -6.35
C LYS A 809 6.18 -28.07 -5.29
N THR A 810 5.92 -27.05 -4.47
CA THR A 810 4.86 -27.09 -3.46
C THR A 810 3.47 -27.13 -4.11
N TYR A 811 3.19 -26.23 -5.05
CA TYR A 811 1.95 -26.20 -5.84
C TYR A 811 1.69 -27.52 -6.58
N SER A 812 2.71 -28.11 -7.22
CA SER A 812 2.62 -29.39 -7.93
C SER A 812 2.17 -30.55 -7.04
N TYR A 813 2.54 -30.54 -5.76
CA TYR A 813 2.04 -31.51 -4.78
C TYR A 813 0.57 -31.27 -4.43
N GLU A 814 0.14 -30.02 -4.28
CA GLU A 814 -1.23 -29.65 -3.92
C GLU A 814 -2.21 -30.02 -5.04
N ILE A 815 -1.92 -29.65 -6.30
CA ILE A 815 -2.76 -30.05 -7.46
C ILE A 815 -2.78 -31.56 -7.66
N ASN A 816 -1.73 -32.28 -7.26
CA ASN A 816 -1.73 -33.75 -7.30
C ASN A 816 -2.65 -34.36 -6.23
N GLN A 817 -2.87 -33.68 -5.09
CA GLN A 817 -3.93 -34.07 -4.15
C GLN A 817 -5.32 -33.75 -4.71
N THR A 818 -5.50 -32.62 -5.41
CA THR A 818 -6.75 -32.34 -6.16
C THR A 818 -7.03 -33.45 -7.19
N ASP A 819 -6.04 -33.84 -8.00
CA ASP A 819 -6.17 -34.88 -9.03
C ASP A 819 -6.48 -36.28 -8.46
N LYS A 820 -5.92 -36.61 -7.29
CA LYS A 820 -6.29 -37.81 -6.53
C LYS A 820 -7.72 -37.73 -5.99
N ALA A 821 -8.11 -36.59 -5.43
CA ALA A 821 -9.44 -36.35 -4.89
C ALA A 821 -10.51 -36.35 -5.99
N LEU A 822 -10.18 -35.91 -7.21
CA LEU A 822 -11.08 -35.89 -8.37
C LEU A 822 -11.66 -37.28 -8.68
N LYS A 823 -10.89 -38.36 -8.48
CA LYS A 823 -11.42 -39.74 -8.62
C LYS A 823 -12.67 -39.98 -7.77
N ASN A 824 -12.69 -39.45 -6.55
CA ASN A 824 -13.81 -39.62 -5.63
C ASN A 824 -15.02 -38.78 -6.06
N LEU A 825 -14.81 -37.63 -6.72
CA LEU A 825 -15.86 -36.79 -7.28
C LEU A 825 -16.48 -37.44 -8.53
N ILE A 826 -15.67 -37.97 -9.44
CA ILE A 826 -16.15 -38.69 -10.63
C ILE A 826 -16.86 -39.99 -10.22
N SER A 827 -16.25 -40.79 -9.34
CA SER A 827 -16.87 -42.01 -8.80
C SER A 827 -18.17 -41.74 -8.02
N MET A 828 -18.32 -40.56 -7.39
CA MET A 828 -19.59 -40.13 -6.80
C MET A 828 -20.68 -39.93 -7.85
N ALA A 829 -20.33 -39.40 -9.04
CA ALA A 829 -21.26 -39.23 -10.15
C ALA A 829 -21.56 -40.56 -10.85
N ASP A 830 -20.56 -41.40 -11.14
CA ASP A 830 -20.75 -42.75 -11.72
C ASP A 830 -21.70 -43.61 -10.86
N ASN A 831 -21.56 -43.56 -9.53
CA ASN A 831 -22.40 -44.32 -8.59
C ASN A 831 -23.73 -43.63 -8.23
N SER A 832 -24.06 -42.50 -8.86
CA SER A 832 -25.32 -41.79 -8.64
C SER A 832 -26.45 -42.44 -9.44
N LYS A 833 -27.59 -42.71 -8.79
CA LYS A 833 -28.84 -43.08 -9.47
C LYS A 833 -29.55 -41.90 -10.16
N LYS A 834 -28.94 -40.71 -10.13
CA LYS A 834 -29.40 -39.51 -10.84
C LYS A 834 -28.46 -39.18 -11.97
N ASP A 835 -28.99 -38.51 -12.97
CA ASP A 835 -28.23 -37.83 -14.01
C ASP A 835 -27.40 -36.70 -13.37
N VAL A 836 -26.08 -36.85 -13.39
CA VAL A 836 -25.09 -35.93 -12.83
C VAL A 836 -24.15 -35.44 -13.92
N THR A 837 -24.01 -34.13 -14.05
CA THR A 837 -23.03 -33.48 -14.93
C THR A 837 -22.12 -32.57 -14.10
N ILE A 838 -20.81 -32.74 -14.26
CA ILE A 838 -19.76 -31.95 -13.61
C ILE A 838 -19.09 -31.07 -14.66
N VAL A 839 -19.16 -29.75 -14.47
CA VAL A 839 -18.35 -28.76 -15.20
C VAL A 839 -17.19 -28.37 -14.29
N PHE A 840 -15.98 -28.81 -14.63
CA PHE A 840 -14.77 -28.55 -13.85
C PHE A 840 -13.85 -27.62 -14.63
N TYR A 841 -13.33 -26.59 -13.97
CA TYR A 841 -12.39 -25.65 -14.54
C TYR A 841 -11.44 -25.09 -13.48
N GLY A 842 -10.18 -24.89 -13.85
CA GLY A 842 -9.30 -23.99 -13.11
C GLY A 842 -9.64 -22.53 -13.42
N ASP A 843 -9.64 -21.66 -12.43
CA ASP A 843 -9.96 -20.24 -12.62
C ASP A 843 -8.78 -19.45 -13.21
N HIS A 844 -7.58 -19.59 -12.67
CA HIS A 844 -6.37 -18.98 -13.23
C HIS A 844 -5.13 -19.85 -13.00
N LEU A 845 -4.00 -19.51 -13.61
CA LEU A 845 -2.71 -20.07 -13.20
C LEU A 845 -2.27 -19.49 -11.84
N PRO A 846 -1.43 -20.20 -11.06
CA PRO A 846 -0.83 -19.63 -9.86
C PRO A 846 0.16 -18.51 -10.23
N GLY A 847 0.10 -17.39 -9.51
CA GLY A 847 1.00 -16.24 -9.67
C GLY A 847 2.40 -16.47 -9.10
N LEU A 848 3.02 -17.60 -9.42
CA LEU A 848 4.31 -18.04 -8.86
C LEU A 848 5.47 -18.02 -9.88
N TYR A 849 5.19 -17.92 -11.18
CA TYR A 849 6.19 -18.07 -12.23
C TYR A 849 7.03 -16.80 -12.39
N GLU A 850 8.34 -16.98 -12.23
CA GLU A 850 9.37 -15.97 -12.43
C GLU A 850 10.57 -16.66 -13.11
N TRP A 851 11.00 -16.16 -14.27
CA TRP A 851 12.16 -16.70 -15.00
C TRP A 851 13.47 -16.12 -14.47
N ALA A 852 14.49 -16.97 -14.32
CA ALA A 852 15.80 -16.56 -13.82
C ALA A 852 16.53 -15.55 -14.74
N GLN A 853 16.17 -15.53 -16.03
CA GLN A 853 16.71 -14.60 -17.03
C GLN A 853 15.57 -14.08 -17.92
N ASN A 854 15.63 -12.78 -18.24
CA ASN A 854 14.70 -12.06 -19.12
C ASN A 854 13.22 -12.21 -18.70
N ASN A 855 12.95 -12.11 -17.39
CA ASN A 855 11.62 -12.34 -16.82
C ASN A 855 10.52 -11.53 -17.51
N ASP A 856 10.67 -10.21 -17.60
CA ASP A 856 9.61 -9.32 -18.12
C ASP A 856 9.31 -9.59 -19.60
N GLN A 857 10.36 -9.90 -20.38
CA GLN A 857 10.22 -10.31 -21.78
C GLN A 857 9.46 -11.64 -21.90
N LYS A 858 9.77 -12.64 -21.06
CA LYS A 858 9.11 -13.95 -21.07
C LYS A 858 7.68 -13.89 -20.54
N MET A 859 7.41 -13.11 -19.50
CA MET A 859 6.06 -12.81 -19.02
C MET A 859 5.19 -12.22 -20.13
N SER A 860 5.75 -11.31 -20.94
CA SER A 860 5.06 -10.73 -22.11
C SER A 860 4.90 -11.75 -23.25
N GLN A 861 5.96 -12.48 -23.61
CA GLN A 861 5.97 -13.48 -24.67
C GLN A 861 5.00 -14.64 -24.42
N TYR A 862 4.89 -15.07 -23.17
CA TYR A 862 4.08 -16.22 -22.76
C TYR A 862 2.75 -15.82 -22.08
N ASP A 863 2.37 -14.54 -22.15
CA ASP A 863 1.12 -14.01 -21.57
C ASP A 863 -0.09 -14.89 -21.86
N SER A 864 -0.29 -15.29 -23.12
CA SER A 864 -1.42 -16.13 -23.51
C SER A 864 -1.39 -17.52 -22.85
N THR A 865 -0.25 -18.20 -22.83
CA THR A 865 -0.08 -19.49 -22.15
C THR A 865 -0.25 -19.38 -20.63
N LEU A 866 0.20 -18.27 -20.05
CA LEU A 866 0.07 -17.99 -18.61
C LEU A 866 -1.38 -17.73 -18.16
N HIS A 867 -2.32 -17.56 -19.08
CA HIS A 867 -3.74 -17.40 -18.81
C HIS A 867 -4.59 -18.63 -19.22
N GLN A 868 -3.96 -19.76 -19.59
CA GLN A 868 -4.68 -20.96 -20.05
C GLN A 868 -4.74 -22.09 -19.00
N THR A 869 -5.87 -22.22 -18.31
CA THR A 869 -6.15 -23.29 -17.34
C THR A 869 -6.76 -24.53 -17.99
N ASP A 870 -6.93 -25.60 -17.22
CA ASP A 870 -7.59 -26.83 -17.67
C ASP A 870 -9.10 -26.78 -17.38
N TYR A 871 -9.91 -27.27 -18.33
CA TYR A 871 -11.33 -27.55 -18.08
C TYR A 871 -11.76 -28.91 -18.65
N PHE A 872 -12.83 -29.47 -18.09
CA PHE A 872 -13.62 -30.54 -18.68
C PHE A 872 -15.09 -30.46 -18.27
N ILE A 873 -15.97 -31.06 -19.07
CA ILE A 873 -17.38 -31.31 -18.75
C ILE A 873 -17.60 -32.81 -18.85
N TYR A 874 -17.88 -33.44 -17.71
CA TYR A 874 -18.14 -34.88 -17.58
C TYR A 874 -19.62 -35.09 -17.22
N SER A 875 -20.24 -36.14 -17.76
CA SER A 875 -21.61 -36.54 -17.45
C SER A 875 -21.67 -38.06 -17.30
N ASN A 876 -22.40 -38.56 -16.31
CA ASN A 876 -22.61 -40.01 -16.10
C ASN A 876 -23.68 -40.61 -17.05
N HIS A 877 -24.44 -39.79 -17.76
CA HIS A 877 -25.56 -40.17 -18.63
C HIS A 877 -25.39 -39.71 -20.08
N SER A 878 -24.34 -38.95 -20.41
CA SER A 878 -24.01 -38.54 -21.78
C SER A 878 -22.53 -38.64 -22.12
N ASN A 879 -22.25 -39.48 -23.12
CA ASN A 879 -20.93 -39.67 -23.72
C ASN A 879 -20.62 -38.67 -24.86
N LYS A 880 -21.51 -37.71 -25.14
CA LYS A 880 -21.34 -36.76 -26.25
C LYS A 880 -20.20 -35.79 -25.99
N LYS A 881 -19.25 -35.70 -26.94
CA LYS A 881 -18.16 -34.71 -26.88
C LYS A 881 -18.47 -33.48 -27.72
N VAL A 882 -18.73 -32.36 -27.06
CA VAL A 882 -18.62 -31.01 -27.63
C VAL A 882 -17.14 -30.67 -27.79
N GLN A 883 -16.67 -30.45 -29.02
CA GLN A 883 -15.28 -30.09 -29.30
C GLN A 883 -15.08 -28.58 -29.16
N LYS A 884 -14.22 -28.15 -28.23
CA LYS A 884 -13.84 -26.74 -28.06
C LYS A 884 -12.45 -26.64 -27.42
N SER A 885 -11.40 -26.76 -28.23
CA SER A 885 -10.01 -26.84 -27.75
C SER A 885 -9.58 -25.68 -26.85
N VAL A 886 -10.06 -24.47 -27.14
CA VAL A 886 -9.96 -23.30 -26.28
C VAL A 886 -11.36 -22.71 -26.07
N ALA A 887 -11.78 -22.54 -24.82
CA ALA A 887 -13.06 -21.97 -24.41
C ALA A 887 -12.85 -20.76 -23.49
N ALA A 888 -13.84 -19.86 -23.41
CA ALA A 888 -13.93 -18.84 -22.35
C ALA A 888 -15.01 -19.27 -21.35
N PRO A 889 -15.00 -18.81 -20.09
CA PRO A 889 -15.85 -19.38 -19.04
C PRO A 889 -17.35 -19.16 -19.31
N TYR A 890 -17.74 -18.05 -19.95
CA TYR A 890 -19.13 -17.84 -20.42
C TYR A 890 -19.67 -18.93 -21.36
N MET A 891 -18.80 -19.73 -21.99
CA MET A 891 -19.17 -20.81 -22.90
C MET A 891 -19.52 -22.13 -22.19
N PHE A 892 -19.22 -22.30 -20.90
CA PHE A 892 -19.42 -23.60 -20.24
C PHE A 892 -20.88 -24.03 -20.17
N THR A 893 -21.79 -23.10 -19.86
CA THR A 893 -23.23 -23.41 -19.78
C THR A 893 -23.82 -23.90 -21.12
N PRO A 894 -23.65 -23.22 -22.27
CA PRO A 894 -24.13 -23.76 -23.54
C PRO A 894 -23.41 -25.06 -23.98
N MET A 895 -22.14 -25.27 -23.61
CA MET A 895 -21.44 -26.55 -23.86
C MET A 895 -22.06 -27.70 -23.05
N MET A 896 -22.30 -27.48 -21.76
CA MET A 896 -22.95 -28.43 -20.86
C MET A 896 -24.35 -28.80 -21.36
N LEU A 897 -25.15 -27.81 -21.75
CA LEU A 897 -26.48 -28.05 -22.34
C LEU A 897 -26.39 -28.80 -23.68
N GLU A 898 -25.32 -28.61 -24.45
CA GLU A 898 -25.10 -29.38 -25.69
C GLU A 898 -24.65 -30.82 -25.47
N GLN A 899 -23.81 -31.08 -24.47
CA GLN A 899 -23.40 -32.43 -24.07
C GLN A 899 -24.57 -33.23 -23.53
N THR A 900 -25.34 -32.67 -22.60
CA THR A 900 -26.52 -33.31 -21.96
C THR A 900 -27.76 -33.40 -22.86
N ASN A 901 -27.65 -32.97 -24.12
CA ASN A 901 -28.77 -32.85 -25.07
C ASN A 901 -29.98 -32.06 -24.54
N SER A 902 -29.72 -31.07 -23.69
CA SER A 902 -30.74 -30.30 -22.98
C SER A 902 -31.31 -29.15 -23.81
N LYS A 903 -32.61 -28.88 -23.59
CA LYS A 903 -33.33 -27.73 -24.15
C LYS A 903 -32.75 -26.40 -23.65
N VAL A 904 -32.87 -25.37 -24.49
CA VAL A 904 -32.35 -24.01 -24.24
C VAL A 904 -33.48 -22.98 -24.18
N SER A 905 -33.27 -21.91 -23.42
CA SER A 905 -34.06 -20.68 -23.51
C SER A 905 -33.54 -19.79 -24.66
N PRO A 906 -34.25 -18.73 -25.06
CA PRO A 906 -33.76 -17.75 -26.04
C PRO A 906 -32.40 -17.14 -25.67
N TYR A 907 -32.15 -16.90 -24.37
CA TYR A 907 -30.85 -16.51 -23.86
C TYR A 907 -29.77 -17.57 -24.11
N TYR A 908 -30.02 -18.84 -23.77
CA TYR A 908 -29.06 -19.91 -24.04
C TYR A 908 -28.93 -20.28 -25.52
N ALA A 909 -29.92 -19.96 -26.37
CA ALA A 909 -29.81 -20.09 -27.82
C ALA A 909 -28.79 -19.09 -28.41
N LEU A 910 -28.74 -17.85 -27.90
CA LEU A 910 -27.70 -16.88 -28.22
C LEU A 910 -26.33 -17.39 -27.75
N LEU A 911 -26.20 -17.80 -26.48
CA LEU A 911 -24.93 -18.29 -25.95
C LEU A 911 -24.44 -19.56 -26.68
N THR A 912 -25.35 -20.41 -27.16
CA THR A 912 -25.01 -21.57 -28.01
C THR A 912 -24.42 -21.13 -29.35
N GLN A 913 -24.93 -20.06 -29.97
CA GLN A 913 -24.29 -19.49 -31.17
C GLN A 913 -22.93 -18.89 -30.84
N CYS A 914 -22.81 -18.08 -29.77
CA CYS A 914 -21.55 -17.49 -29.36
C CYS A 914 -20.48 -18.57 -29.14
N MET A 915 -20.83 -19.64 -28.43
CA MET A 915 -19.96 -20.79 -28.16
C MET A 915 -19.52 -21.53 -29.44
N LYS A 916 -20.40 -21.68 -30.44
CA LYS A 916 -20.06 -22.36 -31.71
C LYS A 916 -19.25 -21.50 -32.67
N GLU A 917 -19.59 -20.22 -32.78
CA GLU A 917 -19.14 -19.34 -33.86
C GLU A 917 -18.02 -18.39 -33.44
N LEU A 918 -18.01 -17.94 -32.17
CA LEU A 918 -16.98 -17.03 -31.67
C LEU A 918 -15.77 -17.81 -31.12
N PRO A 919 -14.54 -17.26 -31.27
CA PRO A 919 -13.39 -17.71 -30.49
C PRO A 919 -13.65 -17.46 -28.98
N ALA A 920 -12.83 -18.08 -28.12
CA ALA A 920 -12.76 -17.65 -26.72
C ALA A 920 -12.34 -16.17 -26.69
N GLY A 921 -12.81 -15.37 -25.73
CA GLY A 921 -12.57 -13.94 -25.76
C GLY A 921 -12.42 -13.39 -24.36
N GLU A 922 -11.19 -12.99 -24.03
CA GLU A 922 -10.77 -12.44 -22.74
C GLU A 922 -9.75 -11.31 -22.95
N ARG A 923 -9.57 -10.46 -21.93
CA ARG A 923 -8.45 -9.49 -21.85
C ARG A 923 -8.31 -8.53 -23.05
N ASN A 924 -9.41 -8.23 -23.75
CA ASN A 924 -9.53 -7.47 -25.02
C ASN A 924 -8.96 -8.20 -26.26
N LYS A 925 -8.90 -9.52 -26.21
CA LYS A 925 -8.36 -10.40 -27.24
C LYS A 925 -9.34 -11.53 -27.57
N TYR A 926 -9.04 -12.31 -28.61
CA TYR A 926 -9.82 -13.48 -29.01
C TYR A 926 -8.91 -14.66 -29.34
N MET A 927 -9.09 -15.78 -28.65
CA MET A 927 -8.26 -16.98 -28.76
C MET A 927 -8.92 -18.03 -29.66
N LEU A 928 -8.23 -18.36 -30.76
CA LEU A 928 -8.60 -19.42 -31.70
C LEU A 928 -8.34 -20.81 -31.11
N ALA A 929 -8.97 -21.83 -31.70
CA ALA A 929 -8.88 -23.22 -31.22
C ALA A 929 -7.46 -23.83 -31.28
N ASN A 930 -6.55 -23.25 -32.07
CA ASN A 930 -5.13 -23.61 -32.14
C ASN A 930 -4.26 -22.84 -31.13
N GLY A 931 -4.85 -22.03 -30.25
CA GLY A 931 -4.13 -21.16 -29.31
C GLY A 931 -3.53 -19.90 -29.94
N THR A 932 -3.88 -19.55 -31.19
CA THR A 932 -3.48 -18.26 -31.78
C THR A 932 -4.40 -17.12 -31.32
N GLU A 933 -3.79 -16.02 -30.95
CA GLU A 933 -4.45 -14.81 -30.45
C GLU A 933 -4.74 -13.83 -31.61
N ILE A 934 -6.00 -13.37 -31.73
CA ILE A 934 -6.43 -12.42 -32.77
C ILE A 934 -7.20 -11.22 -32.16
N SER A 935 -7.11 -10.07 -32.84
CA SER A 935 -7.90 -8.88 -32.52
C SER A 935 -9.29 -8.91 -33.18
N GLU A 936 -10.27 -8.22 -32.60
CA GLU A 936 -11.67 -8.16 -33.09
C GLU A 936 -11.81 -7.82 -34.59
N LYS A 937 -10.93 -6.96 -35.12
CA LYS A 937 -10.93 -6.56 -36.53
C LYS A 937 -10.76 -7.76 -37.49
N ASN A 938 -10.14 -8.85 -37.03
CA ASN A 938 -9.88 -10.08 -37.79
C ASN A 938 -11.05 -11.08 -37.71
N LEU A 939 -12.09 -10.82 -36.91
CA LEU A 939 -13.30 -11.64 -36.91
C LEU A 939 -14.04 -11.52 -38.25
N THR A 940 -14.64 -12.62 -38.71
CA THR A 940 -15.49 -12.64 -39.90
C THR A 940 -16.72 -11.75 -39.74
N ASN A 941 -17.35 -11.33 -40.85
CA ASN A 941 -18.56 -10.51 -40.80
C ASN A 941 -19.72 -11.19 -40.04
N LYS A 942 -19.82 -12.54 -40.11
CA LYS A 942 -20.77 -13.35 -39.34
C LYS A 942 -20.49 -13.25 -37.84
N GLN A 943 -19.23 -13.42 -37.43
CA GLN A 943 -18.80 -13.31 -36.04
C GLN A 943 -18.98 -11.90 -35.48
N LYS A 944 -18.60 -10.85 -36.22
CA LYS A 944 -18.80 -9.44 -35.82
C LYS A 944 -20.28 -9.12 -35.59
N LYS A 945 -21.17 -9.59 -36.47
CA LYS A 945 -22.62 -9.44 -36.30
C LYS A 945 -23.14 -10.14 -35.05
N LEU A 946 -22.72 -11.38 -34.82
CA LEU A 946 -23.11 -12.16 -33.63
C LEU A 946 -22.57 -11.53 -32.33
N LEU A 947 -21.32 -11.07 -32.33
CA LEU A 947 -20.72 -10.35 -31.21
C LEU A 947 -21.48 -9.04 -30.90
N HIS A 948 -21.91 -8.31 -31.93
CA HIS A 948 -22.74 -7.12 -31.75
C HIS A 948 -24.13 -7.46 -31.18
N GLU A 949 -24.80 -8.51 -31.67
CA GLU A 949 -26.06 -9.02 -31.09
C GLU A 949 -25.87 -9.45 -29.62
N TYR A 950 -24.76 -10.13 -29.29
CA TYR A 950 -24.41 -10.50 -27.93
C TYR A 950 -24.19 -9.28 -27.03
N ARG A 951 -23.44 -8.29 -27.51
CA ARG A 951 -23.21 -7.01 -26.80
C ARG A 951 -24.50 -6.23 -26.55
N LEU A 952 -25.45 -6.23 -27.49
CA LEU A 952 -26.76 -5.61 -27.30
C LEU A 952 -27.53 -6.24 -26.13
N ILE A 953 -27.53 -7.58 -26.02
CA ILE A 953 -28.21 -8.30 -24.94
C ILE A 953 -27.48 -8.13 -23.61
N GLN A 954 -26.14 -8.27 -23.60
CA GLN A 954 -25.33 -8.07 -22.40
C GLN A 954 -25.43 -6.63 -21.87
N TYR A 955 -25.44 -5.64 -22.76
CA TYR A 955 -25.67 -4.25 -22.37
C TYR A 955 -27.07 -4.05 -21.78
N ASP A 956 -28.13 -4.57 -22.42
CA ASP A 956 -29.51 -4.40 -21.94
C ASP A 956 -29.70 -4.87 -20.49
N ILE A 957 -29.16 -6.04 -20.16
CA ILE A 957 -29.33 -6.69 -18.86
C ILE A 957 -28.37 -6.16 -17.77
N THR A 958 -27.30 -5.45 -18.13
CA THR A 958 -26.30 -4.94 -17.16
C THR A 958 -26.26 -3.43 -17.03
N ALA A 959 -25.89 -2.71 -18.09
CA ALA A 959 -25.63 -1.25 -18.09
C ALA A 959 -26.76 -0.41 -18.71
N GLY A 960 -27.72 -1.05 -19.37
CA GLY A 960 -28.71 -0.43 -20.23
C GLY A 960 -29.99 0.00 -19.52
N LYS A 961 -31.12 -0.28 -20.16
CA LYS A 961 -32.47 0.06 -19.70
C LYS A 961 -33.30 -1.17 -19.29
N HIS A 962 -32.70 -2.37 -19.26
CA HIS A 962 -33.33 -3.62 -18.84
C HIS A 962 -34.70 -3.85 -19.50
N TYR A 963 -34.75 -3.75 -20.83
CA TYR A 963 -35.97 -4.04 -21.59
C TYR A 963 -36.36 -5.52 -21.46
N LEU A 964 -35.37 -6.41 -21.34
CA LEU A 964 -35.52 -7.83 -21.01
C LEU A 964 -35.65 -8.02 -19.49
N LYS A 965 -36.89 -8.14 -19.02
CA LYS A 965 -37.20 -8.31 -17.58
C LYS A 965 -37.05 -9.76 -17.11
N LYS A 966 -36.76 -9.93 -15.80
CA LYS A 966 -36.84 -11.23 -15.10
C LYS A 966 -38.21 -11.86 -15.32
N GLY A 967 -38.25 -13.18 -15.56
CA GLY A 967 -39.50 -13.91 -15.80
C GLY A 967 -40.13 -13.73 -17.19
N SER A 968 -39.49 -12.96 -18.09
CA SER A 968 -39.90 -12.93 -19.50
C SER A 968 -39.53 -14.23 -20.24
N ASN A 969 -40.27 -14.52 -21.32
CA ASN A 969 -40.04 -15.67 -22.21
C ASN A 969 -38.59 -15.82 -22.69
N PHE A 970 -37.80 -14.74 -22.69
CA PHE A 970 -36.41 -14.72 -23.14
C PHE A 970 -35.46 -15.56 -22.26
N PHE A 971 -35.76 -15.69 -20.96
CA PHE A 971 -34.92 -16.44 -20.02
C PHE A 971 -35.44 -17.86 -19.73
N THR A 972 -36.71 -18.14 -20.02
CA THR A 972 -37.36 -19.43 -19.74
C THR A 972 -37.14 -20.45 -20.87
N VAL A 973 -36.93 -21.72 -20.50
CA VAL A 973 -37.03 -22.84 -21.44
C VAL A 973 -38.51 -23.15 -21.71
N LYS A 974 -38.88 -23.36 -22.97
CA LYS A 974 -40.21 -23.84 -23.41
C LYS A 974 -40.13 -25.32 -23.79
#